data_AF-A0A4U7L067-F1
#
_entry.id   AF-A0A4U7L067-F1
#
_cell.length_a   1.000
_cell.length_b   1.000
_cell.length_c   1.000
_cell.angle_alpha   90.00
_cell.angle_beta   90.00
_cell.angle_gamma   90.00
#
_symmetry.space_group_name_H-M   'P 1'
#
loop_
_entity.id
_entity.type
_entity.pdbx_description
1 polymer ?
#
loop_
_entity_poly.entity_id
_entity_poly.type
_entity_poly.pdbx_seq_one_letter_code
_entity_poly.pdbx_strand_id
1 'polypeptide(L)'
;MIDGVNIQDWLQSHFLDACRQLLHKIVDAGDLVDDCVIGWDSVNEPNQTYIGLGSISSIPASWQLKKGPVPTPIQSFRLGAGQAQTLENWVFGAMGPKRDGSVKVDPNGTLAWLTEEEDRVHGGNRWGWKREDAWPLGQCLWAAHGVWDPTTGDVLNDAYFRFFEGPAGSKPAEFAEDYWLPHYRAYADLVRSIHKEAIMFIQPPVFEPPPKSLSQDDLKQRACLSSHFYDGLTLITKHWNWFNADAVGLLRGKYPGTLFAIRVGNKAIRQCIRDQIGYLRQDCLDGFGQYPTLIGEIGIPYDLDKKKSYYGDAKGRGIGDYSAQTLALDASLNGCDGKNVLNYTVWTYCPDSSHEWGDDWNGEDLSIWSQDDIKGAESESSSQSSIRRRPSTSSTSIGRSKRLTSLTALSSGLTSTSSLHLPELVPGDGEYNAPNLLNGSRAAAAFCRPFPVATVGTPASIDFDIKSSEFTYAVDVTAAELDKVGLATEIYLPFLHYGADGVAAAASGDLGNRRDNNAAQRWARKQEKKIRSVDSLASSTSSLKTTESSSIDDASFTSTSTVLADSTDLSRTTSSRSTAAPFASVAQQQLLSIDVQLSAGRWEVEGQYLKWYLNKAEAIAEDADNPAEGVFRHSIKVKRKGGPVKLEMSGSAWDILTSCGIL
;
A
#
# COMPACT_ATOMS: atom_id res chain seq x y z
N MET A 1 -9.10 31.34 24.08
CA MET A 1 -8.25 31.71 22.94
C MET A 1 -6.82 31.22 23.19
N ILE A 2 -5.99 31.10 22.15
CA ILE A 2 -4.52 30.97 22.22
C ILE A 2 -3.93 32.07 21.35
N ASP A 3 -2.97 32.83 21.85
CA ASP A 3 -2.37 34.01 21.18
C ASP A 3 -3.39 35.05 20.69
N GLY A 4 -4.55 35.13 21.33
CA GLY A 4 -5.67 36.00 20.91
C GLY A 4 -6.48 35.46 19.73
N VAL A 5 -6.26 34.21 19.31
CA VAL A 5 -6.95 33.50 18.22
C VAL A 5 -7.84 32.39 18.79
N ASN A 6 -8.92 32.02 18.09
CA ASN A 6 -9.76 30.88 18.48
C ASN A 6 -8.92 29.59 18.50
N ILE A 7 -9.18 28.69 19.45
CA ILE A 7 -8.42 27.44 19.58
C ILE A 7 -8.51 26.59 18.31
N GLN A 8 -9.68 26.54 17.67
CA GLN A 8 -9.87 25.85 16.39
C GLN A 8 -8.99 26.47 15.30
N ASP A 9 -9.11 27.77 15.09
CA ASP A 9 -8.40 28.48 14.03
C ASP A 9 -6.88 28.47 14.25
N TRP A 10 -6.43 28.56 15.52
CA TRP A 10 -5.02 28.45 15.90
C TRP A 10 -4.48 27.06 15.56
N LEU A 11 -5.17 25.98 15.96
CA LEU A 11 -4.73 24.61 15.68
C LEU A 11 -4.75 24.30 14.17
N GLN A 12 -5.82 24.67 13.48
CA GLN A 12 -5.93 24.43 12.04
C GLN A 12 -4.91 25.24 11.24
N SER A 13 -4.70 26.52 11.54
CA SER A 13 -3.68 27.34 10.85
C SER A 13 -2.27 26.79 11.06
N HIS A 14 -1.90 26.35 12.27
CA HIS A 14 -0.58 25.75 12.52
C HIS A 14 -0.38 24.42 11.78
N PHE A 15 -1.42 23.58 11.69
CA PHE A 15 -1.39 22.36 10.88
C PHE A 15 -1.21 22.67 9.38
N LEU A 16 -2.03 23.57 8.85
CA LEU A 16 -1.96 24.03 7.46
C LEU A 16 -0.58 24.64 7.14
N ASP A 17 -0.03 25.45 8.04
CA ASP A 17 1.28 26.07 7.90
C ASP A 17 2.42 25.04 7.92
N ALA A 18 2.32 23.99 8.74
CA ALA A 18 3.26 22.87 8.75
C ALA A 18 3.23 22.09 7.42
N CYS A 19 2.03 21.77 6.92
CA CYS A 19 1.87 21.17 5.59
C CYS A 19 2.43 22.07 4.48
N ARG A 20 2.29 23.40 4.60
CA ARG A 20 2.89 24.36 3.65
C ARG A 20 4.42 24.29 3.64
N GLN A 21 5.07 24.13 4.79
CA GLN A 21 6.53 23.96 4.85
C GLN A 21 6.99 22.68 4.14
N LEU A 22 6.29 21.56 4.37
CA LEU A 22 6.56 20.29 3.67
C LEU A 22 6.39 20.44 2.15
N LEU A 23 5.29 21.04 1.71
CA LEU A 23 5.00 21.28 0.30
C LEU A 23 6.04 22.21 -0.35
N HIS A 24 6.48 23.28 0.34
CA HIS A 24 7.60 24.09 -0.14
C HIS A 24 8.89 23.26 -0.29
N LYS A 25 9.21 22.34 0.62
CA LYS A 25 10.41 21.49 0.51
C LYS A 25 10.35 20.50 -0.65
N ILE A 26 9.16 19.98 -0.96
CA ILE A 26 8.93 19.10 -2.12
C ILE A 26 9.05 19.89 -3.44
N VAL A 27 8.60 21.14 -3.48
CA VAL A 27 8.80 22.03 -4.64
C VAL A 27 10.24 22.49 -4.79
N ASP A 28 10.91 22.85 -3.69
CA ASP A 28 12.32 23.28 -3.65
C ASP A 28 13.28 22.21 -4.18
N ALA A 29 12.90 20.93 -4.12
CA ALA A 29 13.68 19.81 -4.68
C ALA A 29 13.74 19.86 -6.23
N GLY A 30 12.66 20.31 -6.86
CA GLY A 30 12.57 20.55 -8.30
C GLY A 30 12.26 19.33 -9.18
N ASP A 31 12.34 18.11 -8.63
CA ASP A 31 12.16 16.82 -9.33
C ASP A 31 11.07 15.92 -8.73
N LEU A 32 10.44 16.33 -7.62
CA LEU A 32 9.44 15.51 -6.93
C LEU A 32 7.99 15.80 -7.35
N VAL A 33 7.66 17.04 -7.71
CA VAL A 33 6.28 17.46 -8.02
C VAL A 33 5.87 16.92 -9.39
N ASP A 34 4.64 16.43 -9.51
CA ASP A 34 4.02 15.85 -10.71
C ASP A 34 4.66 14.56 -11.26
N ASP A 35 5.88 14.19 -10.85
CA ASP A 35 6.52 12.88 -11.10
C ASP A 35 6.33 11.91 -9.91
N CYS A 36 6.79 12.27 -8.71
CA CYS A 36 6.73 11.42 -7.52
C CYS A 36 5.52 11.75 -6.63
N VAL A 37 5.27 13.05 -6.42
CA VAL A 37 4.17 13.59 -5.61
C VAL A 37 3.15 14.22 -6.56
N ILE A 38 2.10 13.46 -6.89
CA ILE A 38 1.04 13.85 -7.85
C ILE A 38 -0.19 14.47 -7.17
N GLY A 39 -0.29 14.42 -5.85
CA GLY A 39 -1.49 14.79 -5.12
C GLY A 39 -1.37 14.65 -3.61
N TRP A 40 -2.42 15.09 -2.90
CA TRP A 40 -2.42 15.27 -1.46
C TRP A 40 -3.77 14.89 -0.85
N ASP A 41 -3.76 14.17 0.28
CA ASP A 41 -4.92 14.08 1.18
C ASP A 41 -4.77 15.07 2.35
N SER A 42 -5.89 15.46 2.93
CA SER A 42 -5.97 16.50 3.97
C SER A 42 -5.59 15.98 5.36
N VAL A 43 -6.13 14.83 5.76
CA VAL A 43 -5.90 14.20 7.08
C VAL A 43 -6.32 12.74 7.00
N ASN A 44 -5.53 11.83 7.60
CA ASN A 44 -5.88 10.43 7.66
C ASN A 44 -7.09 10.18 8.59
N GLU A 45 -8.05 9.38 8.14
CA GLU A 45 -9.23 8.90 8.89
C GLU A 45 -9.88 9.94 9.83
N PRO A 46 -10.41 11.07 9.31
CA PRO A 46 -11.02 12.10 10.15
C PRO A 46 -12.21 11.56 10.95
N ASN A 47 -12.29 11.91 12.24
CA ASN A 47 -13.30 11.39 13.15
C ASN A 47 -14.04 12.51 13.90
N GLN A 48 -15.37 12.44 13.94
CA GLN A 48 -16.22 13.44 14.61
C GLN A 48 -16.10 13.47 16.14
N THR A 49 -15.59 12.40 16.76
CA THR A 49 -15.47 12.21 18.22
C THR A 49 -16.77 12.46 18.99
N TYR A 50 -16.93 13.62 19.63
CA TYR A 50 -18.14 14.04 20.35
C TYR A 50 -19.06 14.97 19.54
N ILE A 51 -18.63 15.49 18.39
CA ILE A 51 -19.43 16.41 17.56
C ILE A 51 -20.71 15.70 17.09
N GLY A 52 -21.85 16.38 17.17
CA GLY A 52 -23.16 15.85 16.80
C GLY A 52 -23.82 14.96 17.87
N LEU A 53 -23.15 14.66 18.99
CA LEU A 53 -23.74 13.80 20.04
C LEU A 53 -24.94 14.46 20.73
N GLY A 54 -26.07 13.74 20.73
CA GLY A 54 -27.30 14.18 21.39
C GLY A 54 -27.32 14.03 22.91
N SER A 55 -26.37 13.29 23.50
CA SER A 55 -26.21 13.04 24.93
C SER A 55 -24.76 12.67 25.26
N ILE A 56 -24.18 13.26 26.32
CA ILE A 56 -22.87 12.86 26.87
C ILE A 56 -22.99 11.80 27.97
N SER A 57 -24.19 11.57 28.49
CA SER A 57 -24.49 10.65 29.59
C SER A 57 -24.63 9.18 29.15
N SER A 58 -24.58 8.89 27.85
CA SER A 58 -24.76 7.56 27.27
C SER A 58 -23.63 7.22 26.28
N ILE A 59 -23.42 5.92 26.01
CA ILE A 59 -22.52 5.49 24.93
C ILE A 59 -23.30 5.60 23.62
N PRO A 60 -22.83 6.38 22.62
CA PRO A 60 -23.53 6.55 21.35
C PRO A 60 -23.79 5.22 20.63
N ALA A 61 -25.01 5.07 20.12
CA ALA A 61 -25.41 3.87 19.38
C ALA A 61 -24.64 3.70 18.06
N SER A 62 -24.15 4.79 17.46
CA SER A 62 -23.33 4.81 16.25
C SER A 62 -21.92 4.24 16.45
N TRP A 63 -21.38 4.21 17.68
CA TRP A 63 -20.06 3.66 17.97
C TRP A 63 -20.08 2.13 17.96
N GLN A 64 -20.17 1.51 16.77
CA GLN A 64 -20.30 0.06 16.65
C GLN A 64 -19.03 -0.72 16.98
N LEU A 65 -17.85 -0.07 17.06
CA LEU A 65 -16.61 -0.71 17.49
C LEU A 65 -16.39 -0.46 18.99
N LYS A 66 -16.39 -1.53 19.79
CA LYS A 66 -16.22 -1.51 21.26
C LYS A 66 -15.34 -2.67 21.72
N LYS A 67 -14.27 -2.40 22.46
CA LYS A 67 -13.32 -3.39 23.00
C LYS A 67 -12.64 -2.81 24.25
N GLY A 68 -12.55 -3.59 25.33
CA GLY A 68 -12.03 -3.14 26.62
C GLY A 68 -12.99 -2.23 27.40
N PRO A 69 -12.48 -1.39 28.32
CA PRO A 69 -13.27 -0.40 29.03
C PRO A 69 -13.79 0.69 28.08
N VAL A 70 -15.10 0.92 28.06
CA VAL A 70 -15.75 1.94 27.21
C VAL A 70 -16.48 2.96 28.10
N PRO A 71 -15.97 4.20 28.23
CA PRO A 71 -16.65 5.26 28.96
C PRO A 71 -17.73 5.93 28.12
N THR A 72 -18.79 6.42 28.77
CA THR A 72 -19.60 7.51 28.21
C THR A 72 -18.75 8.80 28.13
N PRO A 73 -19.09 9.79 27.29
CA PRO A 73 -18.36 11.05 27.25
C PRO A 73 -18.27 11.75 28.63
N ILE A 74 -19.33 11.78 29.46
CA ILE A 74 -19.20 12.33 30.82
C ILE A 74 -18.24 11.52 31.72
N GLN A 75 -18.18 10.19 31.55
CA GLN A 75 -17.24 9.36 32.28
C GLN A 75 -15.78 9.66 31.88
N SER A 76 -15.49 9.93 30.59
CA SER A 76 -14.14 10.33 30.18
C SER A 76 -13.75 11.69 30.77
N PHE A 77 -14.70 12.64 30.88
CA PHE A 77 -14.44 13.96 31.47
C PHE A 77 -14.09 13.86 32.96
N ARG A 78 -14.85 13.04 33.70
CA ARG A 78 -14.60 12.75 35.12
C ARG A 78 -13.27 12.03 35.35
N LEU A 79 -12.93 11.04 34.51
CA LEU A 79 -11.61 10.39 34.53
C LEU A 79 -10.49 11.40 34.27
N GLY A 80 -10.64 12.29 33.29
CA GLY A 80 -9.68 13.37 33.03
C GLY A 80 -9.58 14.38 34.20
N ALA A 81 -10.62 14.52 35.01
CA ALA A 81 -10.64 15.29 36.25
C ALA A 81 -10.18 14.49 37.49
N GLY A 82 -9.51 13.35 37.29
CA GLY A 82 -8.95 12.53 38.38
C GLY A 82 -9.95 11.66 39.13
N GLN A 83 -11.23 11.67 38.75
CA GLN A 83 -12.31 10.99 39.46
C GLN A 83 -12.47 9.55 38.96
N ALA A 84 -12.46 8.58 39.88
CA ALA A 84 -12.67 7.18 39.56
C ALA A 84 -14.07 6.94 38.95
N GLN A 85 -14.17 6.10 37.91
CA GLN A 85 -15.44 5.74 37.26
C GLN A 85 -15.56 4.21 37.10
N THR A 86 -16.79 3.70 37.15
CA THR A 86 -17.10 2.31 36.77
C THR A 86 -17.63 2.29 35.35
N LEU A 87 -16.83 1.78 34.42
CA LEU A 87 -17.12 1.76 32.99
C LEU A 87 -17.81 0.45 32.58
N GLU A 88 -18.46 0.43 31.43
CA GLU A 88 -18.78 -0.84 30.77
C GLU A 88 -17.50 -1.49 30.25
N ASN A 89 -17.36 -2.80 30.39
CA ASN A 89 -16.28 -3.55 29.77
C ASN A 89 -16.84 -4.36 28.59
N TRP A 90 -16.16 -4.36 27.45
CA TRP A 90 -16.61 -4.97 26.21
C TRP A 90 -15.56 -5.94 25.65
N VAL A 91 -16.00 -7.08 25.15
CA VAL A 91 -15.18 -8.03 24.40
C VAL A 91 -15.64 -8.07 22.95
N PHE A 92 -14.70 -8.19 22.03
CA PHE A 92 -15.01 -8.36 20.61
C PHE A 92 -14.79 -9.82 20.21
N GLY A 93 -15.83 -10.47 19.70
CA GLY A 93 -15.78 -11.87 19.27
C GLY A 93 -16.25 -12.03 17.82
N ALA A 94 -16.40 -13.29 17.40
CA ALA A 94 -16.88 -13.68 16.06
C ALA A 94 -18.19 -13.00 15.61
N MET A 95 -19.07 -12.66 16.56
CA MET A 95 -20.37 -12.03 16.31
C MET A 95 -20.37 -10.50 16.54
N GLY A 96 -19.19 -9.88 16.66
CA GLY A 96 -19.02 -8.47 16.97
C GLY A 96 -18.82 -8.18 18.47
N PRO A 97 -19.04 -6.92 18.90
CA PRO A 97 -18.83 -6.51 20.29
C PRO A 97 -19.95 -6.98 21.22
N LYS A 98 -19.58 -7.38 22.43
CA LYS A 98 -20.51 -7.75 23.50
C LYS A 98 -20.02 -7.19 24.83
N ARG A 99 -20.92 -6.62 25.63
CA ARG A 99 -20.61 -6.22 27.02
C ARG A 99 -20.30 -7.47 27.86
N ASP A 100 -19.16 -7.43 28.55
CA ASP A 100 -18.67 -8.44 29.48
C ASP A 100 -18.39 -7.77 30.84
N GLY A 101 -19.49 -7.46 31.53
CA GLY A 101 -19.47 -6.83 32.85
C GLY A 101 -19.12 -5.34 32.84
N SER A 102 -18.34 -4.95 33.84
CA SER A 102 -17.93 -3.58 34.13
C SER A 102 -16.60 -3.57 34.88
N VAL A 103 -15.85 -2.47 34.75
CA VAL A 103 -14.51 -2.32 35.30
C VAL A 103 -14.38 -0.96 35.98
N LYS A 104 -13.78 -0.92 37.18
CA LYS A 104 -13.43 0.35 37.83
C LYS A 104 -12.10 0.85 37.27
N VAL A 105 -12.11 2.05 36.70
CA VAL A 105 -10.89 2.79 36.31
C VAL A 105 -10.71 3.92 37.31
N ASP A 106 -9.52 4.02 37.90
CA ASP A 106 -9.21 4.98 38.96
C ASP A 106 -7.92 5.75 38.63
N PRO A 107 -8.02 7.04 38.26
CA PRO A 107 -6.85 7.89 38.07
C PRO A 107 -6.12 8.26 39.37
N ASN A 108 -6.69 7.91 40.54
CA ASN A 108 -6.17 8.26 41.86
C ASN A 108 -5.94 9.77 42.06
N GLY A 109 -6.82 10.61 41.51
CA GLY A 109 -6.69 12.07 41.54
C GLY A 109 -5.75 12.67 40.49
N THR A 110 -5.09 11.86 39.66
CA THR A 110 -4.24 12.34 38.55
C THR A 110 -5.09 13.07 37.51
N LEU A 111 -4.74 14.32 37.20
CA LEU A 111 -5.46 15.14 36.23
C LEU A 111 -4.89 14.97 34.82
N ALA A 112 -5.74 15.02 33.81
CA ALA A 112 -5.34 15.19 32.41
C ALA A 112 -5.07 16.67 32.05
N TRP A 113 -5.30 17.60 32.99
CA TRP A 113 -5.27 19.04 32.80
C TRP A 113 -4.09 19.62 33.58
N LEU A 114 -3.15 20.26 32.88
CA LEU A 114 -1.96 20.87 33.49
C LEU A 114 -2.34 21.80 34.64
N THR A 115 -1.71 21.63 35.80
CA THR A 115 -1.74 22.62 36.89
C THR A 115 -0.92 23.86 36.53
N GLU A 116 -1.05 24.93 37.32
CA GLU A 116 -0.30 26.18 37.08
C GLU A 116 1.23 25.98 37.09
N GLU A 117 1.74 25.13 37.99
CA GLU A 117 3.18 24.86 38.07
C GLU A 117 3.67 23.96 36.92
N GLU A 118 2.86 23.00 36.47
CA GLU A 118 3.21 22.18 35.30
C GLU A 118 3.16 23.00 34.02
N ASP A 119 2.19 23.91 33.86
CA ASP A 119 2.06 24.76 32.69
C ASP A 119 3.24 25.71 32.51
N ARG A 120 3.79 26.24 33.61
CA ARG A 120 5.01 27.06 33.59
C ARG A 120 6.23 26.34 33.01
N VAL A 121 6.25 25.01 33.06
CA VAL A 121 7.37 24.15 32.61
C VAL A 121 7.08 23.42 31.28
N HIS A 122 5.81 23.09 31.02
CA HIS A 122 5.40 22.20 29.92
C HIS A 122 4.41 22.82 28.93
N GLY A 123 3.72 23.89 29.32
CA GLY A 123 2.74 24.62 28.51
C GLY A 123 3.36 25.78 27.73
N GLY A 124 2.65 26.91 27.69
CA GLY A 124 2.95 28.05 26.82
C GLY A 124 4.40 28.54 26.88
N ASN A 125 4.96 28.67 28.09
CA ASN A 125 6.35 29.09 28.30
C ASN A 125 7.40 28.22 27.60
N ARG A 126 7.12 26.92 27.41
CA ARG A 126 8.04 25.97 26.76
C ARG A 126 7.99 26.09 25.24
N TRP A 127 6.83 26.41 24.69
CA TRP A 127 6.53 26.31 23.25
C TRP A 127 6.29 27.66 22.56
N GLY A 128 6.26 28.76 23.31
CA GLY A 128 6.18 30.13 22.80
C GLY A 128 4.78 30.71 22.59
N TRP A 129 3.72 29.93 22.85
CA TRP A 129 2.33 30.39 22.75
C TRP A 129 1.77 30.87 24.09
N LYS A 130 0.78 31.76 24.04
CA LYS A 130 0.11 32.34 25.22
C LYS A 130 -1.31 31.80 25.37
N ARG A 131 -1.61 31.20 26.53
CA ARG A 131 -3.00 30.92 26.94
C ARG A 131 -3.73 32.22 27.29
N GLU A 132 -5.01 32.29 26.93
CA GLU A 132 -5.91 33.31 27.47
C GLU A 132 -6.37 32.95 28.89
N ASP A 133 -6.43 33.95 29.78
CA ASP A 133 -6.80 33.80 31.20
C ASP A 133 -8.18 33.17 31.44
N ALA A 134 -9.07 33.21 30.43
CA ALA A 134 -10.40 32.60 30.45
C ALA A 134 -10.39 31.06 30.29
N TRP A 135 -9.26 30.45 29.92
CA TRP A 135 -9.10 28.99 29.89
C TRP A 135 -8.36 28.54 31.18
N PRO A 136 -9.07 27.98 32.17
CA PRO A 136 -8.49 27.67 33.48
C PRO A 136 -7.54 26.47 33.44
N LEU A 137 -6.48 26.57 34.26
CA LEU A 137 -5.53 25.49 34.54
C LEU A 137 -6.03 24.59 35.68
N GLY A 138 -5.60 23.33 35.67
CA GLY A 138 -5.99 22.30 36.65
C GLY A 138 -7.47 21.88 36.60
N GLN A 139 -8.23 22.34 35.60
CA GLN A 139 -9.67 22.12 35.48
C GLN A 139 -10.03 21.46 34.14
N CYS A 140 -11.06 20.62 34.17
CA CYS A 140 -11.64 20.07 32.94
C CYS A 140 -12.24 21.17 32.06
N LEU A 141 -11.82 21.23 30.79
CA LEU A 141 -12.32 22.22 29.82
C LEU A 141 -13.86 22.24 29.75
N TRP A 142 -14.49 21.07 29.75
CA TRP A 142 -15.96 20.99 29.70
C TRP A 142 -16.63 21.35 31.03
N ALA A 143 -15.95 21.18 32.18
CA ALA A 143 -16.44 21.75 33.44
C ALA A 143 -16.36 23.28 33.42
N ALA A 144 -15.28 23.86 32.88
CA ALA A 144 -15.14 25.31 32.71
C ALA A 144 -16.19 25.90 31.74
N HIS A 145 -16.61 25.13 30.74
CA HIS A 145 -17.69 25.49 29.81
C HIS A 145 -19.11 25.24 30.39
N GLY A 146 -19.23 24.84 31.67
CA GLY A 146 -20.53 24.61 32.32
C GLY A 146 -21.29 23.38 31.80
N VAL A 147 -20.58 22.39 31.23
CA VAL A 147 -21.18 21.13 30.75
C VAL A 147 -21.53 20.20 31.90
N TRP A 148 -20.72 20.22 32.97
CA TRP A 148 -20.91 19.42 34.18
C TRP A 148 -20.25 20.10 35.40
N ASP A 149 -20.76 19.83 36.60
CA ASP A 149 -20.23 20.35 37.86
C ASP A 149 -19.17 19.38 38.44
N PRO A 150 -17.90 19.81 38.63
CA PRO A 150 -16.85 18.95 39.16
C PRO A 150 -16.97 18.64 40.66
N THR A 151 -17.76 19.42 41.40
CA THR A 151 -17.98 19.31 42.85
C THR A 151 -19.12 18.34 43.16
N THR A 152 -20.27 18.48 42.50
CA THR A 152 -21.42 17.59 42.71
C THR A 152 -21.36 16.36 41.81
N GLY A 153 -20.68 16.47 40.66
CA GLY A 153 -20.65 15.47 39.60
C GLY A 153 -21.81 15.59 38.61
N ASP A 154 -22.73 16.54 38.78
CA ASP A 154 -23.95 16.64 37.96
C ASP A 154 -23.67 17.03 36.51
N VAL A 155 -24.47 16.49 35.57
CA VAL A 155 -24.47 16.93 34.17
C VAL A 155 -25.38 18.14 34.03
N LEU A 156 -24.82 19.26 33.58
CA LEU A 156 -25.50 20.55 33.46
C LEU A 156 -26.01 20.80 32.04
N ASN A 157 -25.30 20.31 31.03
CA ASN A 157 -25.75 20.34 29.63
C ASN A 157 -25.43 19.01 28.93
N ASP A 158 -26.40 18.08 28.94
CA ASP A 158 -26.20 16.75 28.36
C ASP A 158 -26.06 16.76 26.83
N ALA A 159 -26.63 17.76 26.15
CA ALA A 159 -26.67 17.87 24.70
C ALA A 159 -25.62 18.85 24.13
N TYR A 160 -24.54 19.13 24.88
CA TYR A 160 -23.58 20.20 24.59
C TYR A 160 -23.02 20.19 23.15
N PHE A 161 -22.72 19.01 22.61
CA PHE A 161 -22.11 18.86 21.27
C PHE A 161 -23.13 18.65 20.14
N ARG A 162 -24.43 18.72 20.42
CA ARG A 162 -25.49 18.39 19.46
C ARG A 162 -25.62 19.40 18.32
N PHE A 163 -25.30 20.66 18.59
CA PHE A 163 -25.57 21.78 17.70
C PHE A 163 -24.29 22.45 17.21
N PHE A 164 -24.30 22.86 15.95
CA PHE A 164 -23.33 23.76 15.33
C PHE A 164 -23.89 25.19 15.39
N GLU A 165 -23.10 26.11 15.96
CA GLU A 165 -23.44 27.53 16.05
C GLU A 165 -22.79 28.29 14.88
N GLY A 166 -23.47 28.31 13.74
CA GLY A 166 -22.97 28.93 12.51
C GLY A 166 -23.44 30.38 12.31
N PRO A 167 -22.94 31.08 11.26
CA PRO A 167 -23.39 32.42 10.90
C PRO A 167 -24.90 32.52 10.57
N ALA A 168 -25.51 31.40 10.16
CA ALA A 168 -26.95 31.28 9.92
C ALA A 168 -27.78 30.94 11.19
N GLY A 169 -27.13 30.84 12.35
CA GLY A 169 -27.70 30.41 13.62
C GLY A 169 -27.42 28.94 13.97
N SER A 170 -28.05 28.49 15.05
CA SER A 170 -27.92 27.14 15.59
C SER A 170 -28.64 26.09 14.72
N LYS A 171 -27.97 24.99 14.38
CA LYS A 171 -28.55 23.81 13.72
C LYS A 171 -27.91 22.52 14.27
N PRO A 172 -28.51 21.33 14.09
CA PRO A 172 -27.82 20.07 14.40
C PRO A 172 -26.48 20.00 13.65
N ALA A 173 -25.41 19.60 14.34
CA ALA A 173 -24.08 19.52 13.76
C ALA A 173 -23.96 18.30 12.83
N GLU A 174 -23.52 18.52 11.58
CA GLU A 174 -23.12 17.48 10.64
C GLU A 174 -21.61 17.59 10.44
N PHE A 175 -20.80 16.74 11.09
CA PHE A 175 -19.33 16.90 11.16
C PHE A 175 -18.66 17.09 9.80
N ALA A 176 -19.03 16.26 8.82
CA ALA A 176 -18.48 16.29 7.48
C ALA A 176 -18.78 17.63 6.74
N GLU A 177 -19.97 18.20 6.94
CA GLU A 177 -20.41 19.45 6.31
C GLU A 177 -19.89 20.71 7.04
N ASP A 178 -19.97 20.70 8.38
CA ASP A 178 -19.82 21.90 9.22
C ASP A 178 -18.38 22.14 9.71
N TYR A 179 -17.56 21.09 9.79
CA TYR A 179 -16.21 21.16 10.36
C TYR A 179 -15.14 20.64 9.39
N TRP A 180 -15.35 19.48 8.80
CA TRP A 180 -14.36 18.87 7.89
C TRP A 180 -14.32 19.58 6.52
N LEU A 181 -15.46 19.85 5.88
CA LEU A 181 -15.48 20.48 4.54
C LEU A 181 -14.85 21.90 4.53
N PRO A 182 -15.07 22.78 5.52
CA PRO A 182 -14.35 24.05 5.61
C PRO A 182 -12.84 23.89 5.77
N HIS A 183 -12.40 22.91 6.57
CA HIS A 183 -10.98 22.57 6.73
C HIS A 183 -10.36 22.05 5.43
N TYR A 184 -11.03 21.11 4.76
CA TYR A 184 -10.64 20.58 3.46
C TYR A 184 -10.49 21.70 2.41
N ARG A 185 -11.43 22.66 2.35
CA ARG A 185 -11.35 23.81 1.45
C ARG A 185 -10.10 24.65 1.70
N ALA A 186 -9.82 24.99 2.95
CA ALA A 186 -8.62 25.73 3.33
C ALA A 186 -7.33 24.97 3.01
N TYR A 187 -7.32 23.65 3.20
CA TYR A 187 -6.22 22.76 2.82
C TYR A 187 -6.00 22.71 1.30
N ALA A 188 -7.07 22.48 0.53
CA ALA A 188 -7.02 22.37 -0.92
C ALA A 188 -6.59 23.68 -1.59
N ASP A 189 -7.07 24.83 -1.11
CA ASP A 189 -6.62 26.14 -1.61
C ASP A 189 -5.17 26.43 -1.23
N LEU A 190 -4.69 25.99 -0.06
CA LEU A 190 -3.28 26.07 0.32
C LEU A 190 -2.40 25.21 -0.59
N VAL A 191 -2.75 23.93 -0.79
CA VAL A 191 -1.99 23.02 -1.67
C VAL A 191 -1.94 23.59 -3.08
N ARG A 192 -3.10 23.93 -3.65
CA ARG A 192 -3.22 24.50 -5.01
C ARG A 192 -2.67 25.92 -5.14
N SER A 193 -2.37 26.61 -4.03
CA SER A 193 -1.61 27.87 -4.08
C SER A 193 -0.16 27.65 -4.52
N ILE A 194 0.40 26.45 -4.27
CA ILE A 194 1.80 26.10 -4.52
C ILE A 194 1.93 25.01 -5.61
N HIS A 195 1.32 23.83 -5.44
CA HIS A 195 1.31 22.73 -6.42
C HIS A 195 0.02 22.81 -7.26
N LYS A 196 0.13 23.36 -8.48
CA LYS A 196 -1.02 23.76 -9.30
C LYS A 196 -1.83 22.58 -9.86
N GLU A 197 -1.16 21.54 -10.33
CA GLU A 197 -1.78 20.37 -10.95
C GLU A 197 -2.20 19.27 -9.95
N ALA A 198 -1.98 19.51 -8.64
CA ALA A 198 -2.26 18.59 -7.56
C ALA A 198 -3.64 17.94 -7.65
N ILE A 199 -3.65 16.60 -7.70
CA ILE A 199 -4.85 15.81 -7.44
C ILE A 199 -5.16 15.94 -5.95
N MET A 200 -6.34 16.44 -5.60
CA MET A 200 -6.82 16.34 -4.22
C MET A 200 -7.35 14.93 -4.00
N PHE A 201 -6.67 14.15 -3.18
CA PHE A 201 -7.23 12.94 -2.59
C PHE A 201 -8.18 13.40 -1.48
N ILE A 202 -9.41 12.88 -1.51
CA ILE A 202 -10.50 13.35 -0.65
C ILE A 202 -10.99 12.18 0.18
N GLN A 203 -10.63 12.18 1.46
CA GLN A 203 -11.09 11.22 2.46
C GLN A 203 -12.03 11.90 3.48
N PRO A 204 -13.36 11.78 3.31
CA PRO A 204 -14.33 11.99 4.40
C PRO A 204 -14.11 10.96 5.53
N PRO A 205 -14.84 11.06 6.66
CA PRO A 205 -14.76 10.07 7.73
C PRO A 205 -14.96 8.64 7.24
N VAL A 206 -14.32 7.68 7.92
CA VAL A 206 -14.26 6.27 7.47
C VAL A 206 -15.66 5.71 7.21
N PHE A 207 -15.89 5.25 5.98
CA PHE A 207 -17.16 4.75 5.45
C PHE A 207 -18.32 5.77 5.37
N GLU A 208 -18.09 7.07 5.57
CA GLU A 208 -19.05 8.12 5.25
C GLU A 208 -18.93 8.56 3.78
N PRO A 209 -20.03 8.87 3.09
CA PRO A 209 -19.99 9.44 1.75
C PRO A 209 -19.48 10.89 1.77
N PRO A 210 -19.07 11.46 0.63
CA PRO A 210 -18.72 12.87 0.54
C PRO A 210 -19.83 13.82 1.03
N PRO A 211 -19.47 15.00 1.60
CA PRO A 211 -20.45 16.03 1.92
C PRO A 211 -21.25 16.48 0.70
N LYS A 212 -22.55 16.68 0.88
CA LYS A 212 -23.49 17.14 -0.16
C LYS A 212 -23.19 18.56 -0.62
N SER A 213 -22.56 19.37 0.23
CA SER A 213 -22.16 20.74 -0.09
C SER A 213 -20.81 20.83 -0.82
N LEU A 214 -20.16 19.70 -1.13
CA LEU A 214 -18.95 19.65 -1.94
C LEU A 214 -19.32 19.77 -3.42
N SER A 215 -18.67 20.69 -4.13
CA SER A 215 -19.06 21.15 -5.46
C SER A 215 -18.01 20.85 -6.54
N GLN A 216 -18.37 21.00 -7.81
CA GLN A 216 -17.41 20.91 -8.92
C GLN A 216 -16.32 22.01 -8.85
N ASP A 217 -16.61 23.15 -8.22
CA ASP A 217 -15.63 24.22 -7.98
C ASP A 217 -14.63 23.85 -6.86
N ASP A 218 -14.99 22.92 -5.96
CA ASP A 218 -14.05 22.31 -5.01
C ASP A 218 -13.18 21.25 -5.71
N LEU A 219 -13.79 20.43 -6.57
CA LEU A 219 -13.10 19.33 -7.25
C LEU A 219 -12.12 19.81 -8.34
N LYS A 220 -12.48 20.87 -9.10
CA LYS A 220 -11.67 21.49 -10.17
C LYS A 220 -11.12 20.51 -11.21
N GLN A 221 -11.84 19.40 -11.50
CA GLN A 221 -11.39 18.31 -12.39
C GLN A 221 -10.07 17.62 -11.97
N ARG A 222 -9.57 17.88 -10.75
CA ARG A 222 -8.30 17.38 -10.19
C ARG A 222 -8.55 16.84 -8.78
N ALA A 223 -9.33 15.78 -8.70
CA ALA A 223 -9.74 15.15 -7.45
C ALA A 223 -9.87 13.62 -7.60
N CYS A 224 -9.80 12.90 -6.48
CA CYS A 224 -10.01 11.46 -6.39
C CYS A 224 -10.60 11.14 -5.00
N LEU A 225 -11.60 10.25 -4.92
CA LEU A 225 -12.07 9.75 -3.62
C LEU A 225 -11.05 8.73 -3.09
N SER A 226 -10.53 8.93 -1.89
CA SER A 226 -9.45 8.13 -1.27
C SER A 226 -9.92 7.31 -0.06
N SER A 227 -11.10 6.69 -0.14
CA SER A 227 -11.65 5.91 0.98
C SER A 227 -10.75 4.75 1.43
N HIS A 228 -10.63 4.52 2.73
CA HIS A 228 -9.88 3.39 3.29
C HIS A 228 -10.76 2.15 3.45
N PHE A 229 -10.17 0.96 3.35
CA PHE A 229 -10.88 -0.29 3.59
C PHE A 229 -9.99 -1.34 4.26
N TYR A 230 -10.38 -1.74 5.47
CA TYR A 230 -9.85 -2.93 6.14
C TYR A 230 -10.99 -3.90 6.45
N ASP A 231 -10.72 -5.21 6.34
CA ASP A 231 -11.66 -6.22 6.81
C ASP A 231 -11.74 -6.21 8.34
N GLY A 232 -12.75 -5.52 8.89
CA GLY A 232 -12.89 -5.29 10.32
C GLY A 232 -12.93 -6.57 11.17
N LEU A 233 -13.43 -7.69 10.63
CA LEU A 233 -13.41 -8.97 11.36
C LEU A 233 -11.98 -9.49 11.51
N THR A 234 -11.22 -9.58 10.41
CA THR A 234 -9.82 -10.02 10.44
C THR A 234 -8.94 -9.04 11.23
N LEU A 235 -9.11 -7.73 11.05
CA LEU A 235 -8.35 -6.69 11.74
C LEU A 235 -8.50 -6.78 13.27
N ILE A 236 -9.74 -6.86 13.77
CA ILE A 236 -10.00 -6.79 15.22
C ILE A 236 -9.74 -8.12 15.94
N THR A 237 -9.97 -9.26 15.25
CA THR A 237 -9.76 -10.60 15.81
C THR A 237 -8.34 -11.15 15.58
N LYS A 238 -7.57 -10.56 14.66
CA LYS A 238 -6.26 -11.06 14.18
C LYS A 238 -6.33 -12.55 13.78
N HIS A 239 -7.38 -12.91 13.04
CA HIS A 239 -7.64 -14.26 12.54
C HIS A 239 -8.39 -14.21 11.20
N TRP A 240 -7.97 -15.04 10.23
CA TRP A 240 -8.69 -15.18 8.96
C TRP A 240 -9.85 -16.18 9.11
N ASN A 241 -11.08 -15.68 9.07
CA ASN A 241 -12.28 -16.45 9.41
C ASN A 241 -12.90 -17.18 8.20
N TRP A 242 -13.57 -18.31 8.46
CA TRP A 242 -14.34 -19.07 7.45
C TRP A 242 -15.74 -18.49 7.18
N PHE A 243 -16.07 -17.39 7.84
CA PHE A 243 -17.25 -16.54 7.65
C PHE A 243 -16.81 -15.08 7.79
N ASN A 244 -17.64 -14.15 7.32
CA ASN A 244 -17.44 -12.71 7.50
C ASN A 244 -18.81 -11.99 7.54
N ALA A 245 -18.85 -10.66 7.64
CA ALA A 245 -20.06 -9.85 7.59
C ALA A 245 -19.90 -8.61 6.70
N ASP A 246 -21.00 -8.15 6.10
CA ASP A 246 -21.06 -6.86 5.41
C ASP A 246 -21.10 -5.71 6.45
N ALA A 247 -19.92 -5.29 6.91
CA ALA A 247 -19.75 -4.29 7.96
C ALA A 247 -20.16 -2.88 7.48
N VAL A 248 -19.77 -2.48 6.27
CA VAL A 248 -20.18 -1.19 5.68
C VAL A 248 -21.70 -1.15 5.50
N GLY A 249 -22.31 -2.22 5.00
CA GLY A 249 -23.75 -2.35 4.88
C GLY A 249 -24.47 -2.34 6.23
N LEU A 250 -23.91 -2.95 7.28
CA LEU A 250 -24.45 -2.86 8.64
C LEU A 250 -24.40 -1.44 9.19
N LEU A 251 -23.26 -0.75 9.05
CA LEU A 251 -23.10 0.64 9.48
C LEU A 251 -24.09 1.58 8.76
N ARG A 252 -24.36 1.31 7.48
CA ARG A 252 -25.34 2.04 6.66
C ARG A 252 -26.79 1.53 6.77
N GLY A 253 -27.09 0.65 7.73
CA GLY A 253 -28.46 0.19 7.99
C GLY A 253 -29.10 -0.69 6.90
N LYS A 254 -28.29 -1.26 5.98
CA LYS A 254 -28.74 -2.12 4.86
C LYS A 254 -29.46 -3.40 5.32
N TYR A 255 -29.24 -3.81 6.56
CA TYR A 255 -29.75 -5.06 7.14
C TYR A 255 -30.56 -4.81 8.40
N PRO A 256 -31.67 -5.54 8.64
CA PRO A 256 -32.45 -5.42 9.87
C PRO A 256 -31.75 -6.01 11.11
N GLY A 257 -30.52 -6.53 10.97
CA GLY A 257 -29.68 -7.01 12.06
C GLY A 257 -28.46 -7.80 11.57
N THR A 258 -27.47 -7.97 12.45
CA THR A 258 -26.15 -8.56 12.13
C THR A 258 -26.23 -9.92 11.44
N LEU A 259 -27.18 -10.79 11.82
CA LEU A 259 -27.34 -12.13 11.24
C LEU A 259 -27.55 -12.13 9.72
N PHE A 260 -28.19 -11.09 9.16
CA PHE A 260 -28.46 -10.98 7.72
C PHE A 260 -27.26 -10.47 6.91
N ALA A 261 -26.27 -9.86 7.58
CA ALA A 261 -25.03 -9.42 6.97
C ALA A 261 -23.97 -10.54 6.88
N ILE A 262 -24.14 -11.65 7.62
CA ILE A 262 -23.17 -12.76 7.65
C ILE A 262 -23.07 -13.42 6.27
N ARG A 263 -21.84 -13.79 5.90
CA ARG A 263 -21.46 -14.53 4.70
C ARG A 263 -20.56 -15.68 5.09
N VAL A 264 -20.82 -16.88 4.57
CA VAL A 264 -20.12 -18.12 4.97
C VAL A 264 -19.41 -18.73 3.77
N GLY A 265 -18.14 -19.10 3.96
CA GLY A 265 -17.30 -19.71 2.93
C GLY A 265 -16.64 -18.71 1.98
N ASN A 266 -15.45 -19.06 1.50
CA ASN A 266 -14.53 -18.18 0.78
C ASN A 266 -15.18 -17.37 -0.36
N LYS A 267 -16.02 -18.00 -1.21
CA LYS A 267 -16.69 -17.30 -2.32
C LYS A 267 -17.62 -16.18 -1.83
N ALA A 268 -18.39 -16.42 -0.77
CA ALA A 268 -19.32 -15.44 -0.22
C ALA A 268 -18.57 -14.31 0.51
N ILE A 269 -17.45 -14.62 1.18
CA ILE A 269 -16.59 -13.63 1.85
C ILE A 269 -15.96 -12.68 0.82
N ARG A 270 -15.33 -13.21 -0.24
CA ARG A 270 -14.74 -12.38 -1.30
C ARG A 270 -15.77 -11.49 -1.98
N GLN A 271 -16.96 -12.03 -2.28
CA GLN A 271 -18.05 -11.22 -2.82
C GLN A 271 -18.49 -10.13 -1.82
N CYS A 272 -18.56 -10.43 -0.51
CA CYS A 272 -18.87 -9.45 0.53
C CYS A 272 -17.88 -8.28 0.59
N ILE A 273 -16.59 -8.58 0.45
CA ILE A 273 -15.53 -7.56 0.43
C ILE A 273 -15.62 -6.73 -0.86
N ARG A 274 -15.80 -7.38 -2.02
CA ARG A 274 -16.01 -6.72 -3.31
C ARG A 274 -17.26 -5.83 -3.32
N ASP A 275 -18.37 -6.29 -2.73
CA ASP A 275 -19.59 -5.51 -2.62
C ASP A 275 -19.36 -4.26 -1.75
N GLN A 276 -18.70 -4.40 -0.60
CA GLN A 276 -18.39 -3.28 0.31
C GLN A 276 -17.50 -2.22 -0.33
N ILE A 277 -16.42 -2.63 -0.98
CA ILE A 277 -15.54 -1.73 -1.75
C ILE A 277 -16.30 -1.10 -2.93
N GLY A 278 -17.23 -1.83 -3.53
CA GLY A 278 -18.15 -1.31 -4.54
C GLY A 278 -19.07 -0.20 -4.03
N TYR A 279 -19.48 -0.22 -2.75
CA TYR A 279 -20.24 0.88 -2.15
C TYR A 279 -19.39 2.16 -2.07
N LEU A 280 -18.11 2.05 -1.71
CA LEU A 280 -17.20 3.21 -1.61
C LEU A 280 -16.97 3.86 -2.98
N ARG A 281 -16.81 3.04 -4.04
CA ARG A 281 -16.81 3.52 -5.43
C ARG A 281 -18.12 4.21 -5.81
N GLN A 282 -19.25 3.69 -5.35
CA GLN A 282 -20.56 4.31 -5.63
C GLN A 282 -20.70 5.67 -4.93
N ASP A 283 -20.15 5.84 -3.73
CA ASP A 283 -20.14 7.14 -3.04
C ASP A 283 -19.40 8.23 -3.84
N CYS A 284 -18.33 7.86 -4.57
CA CYS A 284 -17.66 8.76 -5.51
C CYS A 284 -18.57 9.13 -6.70
N LEU A 285 -19.25 8.15 -7.29
CA LEU A 285 -20.16 8.38 -8.41
C LEU A 285 -21.37 9.25 -8.01
N ASP A 286 -21.91 9.04 -6.82
CA ASP A 286 -23.08 9.76 -6.30
C ASP A 286 -22.70 11.15 -5.77
N GLY A 287 -21.51 11.31 -5.18
CA GLY A 287 -21.03 12.56 -4.58
C GLY A 287 -20.23 13.48 -5.52
N PHE A 288 -19.30 12.92 -6.31
CA PHE A 288 -18.42 13.68 -7.21
C PHE A 288 -18.84 13.60 -8.69
N GLY A 289 -19.51 12.51 -9.09
CA GLY A 289 -19.77 12.17 -10.48
C GLY A 289 -18.66 11.29 -11.08
N GLN A 290 -18.31 11.52 -12.35
CA GLN A 290 -17.31 10.70 -13.07
C GLN A 290 -15.86 11.07 -12.68
N TYR A 291 -15.51 10.86 -11.42
CA TYR A 291 -14.15 11.03 -10.87
C TYR A 291 -13.54 9.68 -10.47
N PRO A 292 -12.20 9.56 -10.41
CA PRO A 292 -11.53 8.36 -9.93
C PRO A 292 -11.83 8.06 -8.45
N THR A 293 -11.80 6.78 -8.10
CA THR A 293 -11.71 6.29 -6.73
C THR A 293 -10.42 5.49 -6.56
N LEU A 294 -9.69 5.78 -5.50
CA LEU A 294 -8.53 5.03 -5.01
C LEU A 294 -8.92 4.46 -3.64
N ILE A 295 -8.62 3.20 -3.37
CA ILE A 295 -8.66 2.72 -1.98
C ILE A 295 -7.35 3.15 -1.29
N GLY A 296 -7.41 4.26 -0.55
CA GLY A 296 -6.25 4.99 -0.01
C GLY A 296 -5.40 4.18 0.97
N GLU A 297 -6.03 3.27 1.71
CA GLU A 297 -5.36 2.21 2.47
C GLU A 297 -6.16 0.91 2.37
N ILE A 298 -5.45 -0.19 2.15
CA ILE A 298 -5.97 -1.56 2.29
C ILE A 298 -4.87 -2.50 2.78
N GLY A 299 -5.19 -3.39 3.73
CA GLY A 299 -4.19 -4.29 4.32
C GLY A 299 -4.79 -5.35 5.23
N ILE A 300 -3.92 -6.11 5.88
CA ILE A 300 -4.24 -7.10 6.92
C ILE A 300 -3.18 -7.11 8.02
N PRO A 301 -3.53 -7.45 9.27
CA PRO A 301 -2.53 -7.75 10.30
C PRO A 301 -1.79 -9.05 9.94
N TYR A 302 -0.47 -9.00 9.93
CA TYR A 302 0.39 -10.16 9.70
C TYR A 302 0.60 -10.99 10.96
N ASP A 303 0.40 -10.44 12.16
CA ASP A 303 0.53 -11.12 13.46
C ASP A 303 -0.64 -12.08 13.81
N LEU A 304 -1.27 -12.67 12.78
CA LEU A 304 -2.40 -13.59 12.91
C LEU A 304 -2.12 -14.75 13.86
N ASP A 305 -3.19 -15.24 14.49
CA ASP A 305 -3.17 -16.43 15.36
C ASP A 305 -2.15 -16.35 16.50
N LYS A 306 -1.91 -15.13 17.01
CA LYS A 306 -0.89 -14.81 18.03
C LYS A 306 0.54 -15.00 17.51
N LYS A 307 0.86 -14.39 16.36
CA LYS A 307 2.20 -14.46 15.74
C LYS A 307 2.61 -15.91 15.39
N LYS A 308 1.65 -16.75 14.99
CA LYS A 308 1.90 -18.17 14.67
C LYS A 308 2.90 -18.35 13.53
N SER A 309 2.86 -17.47 12.54
CA SER A 309 3.84 -17.40 11.44
C SER A 309 5.27 -17.15 11.91
N TYR A 310 5.48 -16.56 13.09
CA TYR A 310 6.80 -16.16 13.59
C TYR A 310 7.35 -17.21 14.55
N TYR A 311 6.52 -17.64 15.52
CA TYR A 311 6.96 -18.47 16.65
C TYR A 311 6.38 -19.90 16.64
N GLY A 312 5.49 -20.20 15.71
CA GLY A 312 4.79 -21.48 15.61
C GLY A 312 3.71 -21.68 16.69
N ASP A 313 3.03 -22.83 16.62
CA ASP A 313 2.17 -23.29 17.70
C ASP A 313 2.97 -23.96 18.83
N ALA A 314 2.29 -24.47 19.87
CA ALA A 314 2.92 -25.18 20.98
C ALA A 314 3.68 -26.48 20.60
N LYS A 315 3.69 -26.86 19.30
CA LYS A 315 4.47 -27.96 18.71
C LYS A 315 5.51 -27.45 17.70
N GLY A 316 5.74 -26.14 17.62
CA GLY A 316 6.65 -25.49 16.66
C GLY A 316 6.11 -25.38 15.23
N ARG A 317 4.83 -25.69 14.99
CA ARG A 317 4.29 -25.78 13.62
C ARG A 317 3.78 -24.43 13.11
N GLY A 318 4.10 -24.13 11.86
CA GLY A 318 3.63 -22.92 11.17
C GLY A 318 4.61 -21.74 11.24
N ILE A 319 5.86 -21.95 11.66
CA ILE A 319 6.92 -20.95 11.46
C ILE A 319 7.12 -20.75 9.95
N GLY A 320 7.13 -19.49 9.51
CA GLY A 320 7.07 -19.07 8.12
C GLY A 320 5.68 -19.18 7.46
N ASP A 321 4.64 -19.71 8.14
CA ASP A 321 3.33 -19.96 7.53
C ASP A 321 2.45 -18.72 7.37
N TYR A 322 2.65 -18.03 6.25
CA TYR A 322 1.88 -16.88 5.80
C TYR A 322 0.63 -17.26 4.98
N SER A 323 0.17 -18.52 5.00
CA SER A 323 -0.96 -18.95 4.16
C SER A 323 -2.27 -18.24 4.52
N ALA A 324 -2.52 -17.97 5.80
CA ALA A 324 -3.71 -17.26 6.26
C ALA A 324 -3.67 -15.78 5.85
N GLN A 325 -2.52 -15.13 6.06
CA GLN A 325 -2.22 -13.75 5.67
C GLN A 325 -2.38 -13.57 4.15
N THR A 326 -1.87 -14.52 3.37
CA THR A 326 -1.99 -14.50 1.90
C THR A 326 -3.44 -14.62 1.44
N LEU A 327 -4.24 -15.49 2.06
CA LEU A 327 -5.66 -15.64 1.72
C LEU A 327 -6.48 -14.41 2.14
N ALA A 328 -6.17 -13.81 3.29
CA ALA A 328 -6.82 -12.59 3.77
C ALA A 328 -6.48 -11.38 2.88
N LEU A 329 -5.20 -11.15 2.59
CA LEU A 329 -4.75 -10.06 1.72
C LEU A 329 -5.30 -10.22 0.29
N ASP A 330 -5.22 -11.43 -0.30
CA ASP A 330 -5.79 -11.67 -1.64
C ASP A 330 -7.32 -11.48 -1.67
N ALA A 331 -8.04 -11.83 -0.60
CA ALA A 331 -9.47 -11.54 -0.52
C ALA A 331 -9.78 -10.04 -0.42
N SER A 332 -8.94 -9.27 0.29
CA SER A 332 -9.02 -7.80 0.37
C SER A 332 -8.74 -7.14 -0.98
N LEU A 333 -7.58 -7.43 -1.59
CA LEU A 333 -7.18 -6.82 -2.86
C LEU A 333 -8.09 -7.23 -4.03
N ASN A 334 -8.56 -8.48 -4.06
CA ASN A 334 -9.56 -8.94 -5.04
C ASN A 334 -10.97 -8.33 -4.82
N GLY A 335 -11.17 -7.55 -3.77
CA GLY A 335 -12.32 -6.68 -3.61
C GLY A 335 -12.27 -5.43 -4.50
N CYS A 336 -11.07 -4.98 -4.91
CA CYS A 336 -10.87 -3.91 -5.89
C CYS A 336 -11.03 -4.40 -7.34
N ASP A 337 -10.83 -5.70 -7.56
CA ASP A 337 -11.08 -6.42 -8.81
C ASP A 337 -12.59 -6.51 -9.16
N GLY A 338 -12.93 -7.22 -10.23
CA GLY A 338 -14.25 -7.32 -10.83
C GLY A 338 -14.61 -6.07 -11.63
N LYS A 339 -15.86 -5.61 -11.46
CA LYS A 339 -16.38 -4.37 -12.05
C LYS A 339 -16.06 -3.12 -11.23
N ASN A 340 -15.42 -3.28 -10.07
CA ASN A 340 -14.97 -2.14 -9.27
C ASN A 340 -13.82 -1.43 -9.99
N VAL A 341 -12.86 -2.22 -10.50
CA VAL A 341 -11.69 -1.75 -11.28
C VAL A 341 -11.00 -0.58 -10.58
N LEU A 342 -10.73 -0.76 -9.29
CA LEU A 342 -10.15 0.27 -8.43
C LEU A 342 -8.64 0.08 -8.30
N ASN A 343 -7.93 1.20 -8.34
CA ASN A 343 -6.58 1.28 -7.80
C ASN A 343 -6.63 1.25 -6.28
N TYR A 344 -5.53 0.87 -5.64
CA TYR A 344 -5.41 0.83 -4.19
C TYR A 344 -3.96 1.00 -3.75
N THR A 345 -3.76 1.42 -2.51
CA THR A 345 -2.45 1.53 -1.85
C THR A 345 -2.40 0.55 -0.68
N VAL A 346 -1.46 -0.41 -0.75
CA VAL A 346 -1.35 -1.47 0.28
C VAL A 346 -0.63 -0.89 1.50
N TRP A 347 -1.32 -0.87 2.64
CA TRP A 347 -0.72 -0.49 3.91
C TRP A 347 -0.10 -1.74 4.57
N THR A 348 1.22 -1.81 4.76
CA THR A 348 2.25 -0.80 4.41
C THR A 348 3.59 -1.44 4.02
N TYR A 349 4.59 -0.63 3.65
CA TYR A 349 5.99 -1.07 3.57
C TYR A 349 6.81 -0.34 4.65
N CYS A 350 7.15 -1.07 5.72
CA CYS A 350 8.02 -0.58 6.79
C CYS A 350 9.33 -1.41 6.80
N PRO A 351 10.49 -0.81 6.47
CA PRO A 351 11.78 -1.50 6.43
C PRO A 351 12.39 -1.78 7.83
N ASP A 352 11.84 -1.17 8.88
CA ASP A 352 12.24 -1.41 10.27
C ASP A 352 11.33 -2.45 10.98
N SER A 353 10.43 -3.09 10.21
CA SER A 353 9.46 -4.04 10.76
C SER A 353 10.11 -5.35 11.24
N SER A 354 9.66 -5.84 12.40
CA SER A 354 10.15 -7.04 13.08
C SER A 354 9.02 -7.91 13.63
N HIS A 355 9.29 -9.20 13.85
CA HIS A 355 8.33 -10.13 14.45
C HIS A 355 7.96 -9.78 15.89
N GLU A 356 8.84 -9.11 16.65
CA GLU A 356 8.56 -8.70 18.04
C GLU A 356 7.61 -7.49 18.09
N TRP A 357 7.93 -6.41 17.38
CA TRP A 357 7.25 -5.11 17.50
C TRP A 357 6.30 -4.76 16.36
N GLY A 358 6.25 -5.59 15.30
CA GLY A 358 5.43 -5.34 14.13
C GLY A 358 6.03 -4.23 13.27
N ASP A 359 5.28 -3.17 12.98
CA ASP A 359 5.75 -2.00 12.22
C ASP A 359 6.20 -0.81 13.11
N ASP A 360 6.38 -1.06 14.42
CA ASP A 360 6.73 -0.10 15.48
C ASP A 360 5.67 1.00 15.72
N TRP A 361 4.47 0.84 15.16
CA TRP A 361 3.35 1.78 15.33
C TRP A 361 2.26 1.18 16.22
N ASN A 362 2.19 1.59 17.49
CA ASN A 362 1.13 1.18 18.45
C ASN A 362 0.93 -0.35 18.65
N GLY A 363 1.87 -1.19 18.22
CA GLY A 363 1.71 -2.66 18.21
C GLY A 363 0.85 -3.19 17.06
N GLU A 364 0.70 -2.40 15.99
CA GLU A 364 0.27 -2.85 14.68
C GLU A 364 1.37 -3.69 14.01
N ASP A 365 0.97 -4.43 12.98
CA ASP A 365 1.87 -5.29 12.20
C ASP A 365 1.26 -5.49 10.81
N LEU A 366 1.14 -4.39 10.08
CA LEU A 366 0.47 -4.31 8.77
C LEU A 366 1.47 -4.39 7.60
N SER A 367 2.78 -4.38 7.87
CA SER A 367 3.79 -4.29 6.81
C SER A 367 3.90 -5.55 5.93
N ILE A 368 3.96 -5.37 4.61
CA ILE A 368 4.18 -6.43 3.63
C ILE A 368 5.60 -7.02 3.65
N TRP A 369 6.47 -6.52 4.51
CA TRP A 369 7.88 -6.88 4.61
C TRP A 369 8.34 -6.86 6.08
N SER A 370 9.35 -7.67 6.42
CA SER A 370 9.99 -7.74 7.74
C SER A 370 11.45 -8.15 7.60
N GLN A 371 12.32 -7.59 8.45
CA GLN A 371 13.75 -7.91 8.45
C GLN A 371 14.01 -9.37 8.87
N ASP A 372 13.18 -9.90 9.77
CA ASP A 372 13.28 -11.26 10.30
C ASP A 372 12.96 -12.34 9.24
N ASP A 373 12.32 -11.97 8.13
CA ASP A 373 11.99 -12.87 7.01
C ASP A 373 13.05 -12.88 5.90
N ILE A 374 14.17 -12.15 6.06
CA ILE A 374 15.27 -12.12 5.08
C ILE A 374 16.05 -13.45 5.10
N LYS A 375 15.93 -14.21 4.02
CA LYS A 375 16.72 -15.42 3.79
C LYS A 375 18.17 -15.06 3.42
N GLY A 376 19.13 -15.73 4.05
CA GLY A 376 20.56 -15.66 3.69
C GLY A 376 21.42 -14.66 4.48
N ALA A 377 20.86 -13.90 5.42
CA ALA A 377 21.62 -12.99 6.29
C ALA A 377 22.55 -13.72 7.29
N GLU A 378 22.30 -15.00 7.58
CA GLU A 378 23.12 -15.82 8.49
C GLU A 378 24.42 -16.32 7.83
N SER A 379 25.41 -15.44 7.63
CA SER A 379 26.78 -15.91 7.32
C SER A 379 27.97 -15.10 7.85
N GLU A 380 27.76 -13.95 8.52
CA GLU A 380 28.91 -13.16 9.06
C GLU A 380 28.89 -12.89 10.58
N SER A 381 27.76 -12.99 11.30
CA SER A 381 27.69 -12.62 12.73
C SER A 381 28.10 -13.72 13.73
N SER A 382 28.15 -14.99 13.32
CA SER A 382 28.29 -16.13 14.26
C SER A 382 29.74 -16.51 14.63
N SER A 383 30.73 -15.74 14.20
CA SER A 383 32.16 -16.12 14.31
C SER A 383 33.02 -15.29 15.29
N GLN A 384 32.42 -14.50 16.20
CA GLN A 384 33.15 -13.92 17.35
C GLN A 384 32.39 -14.01 18.69
N SER A 385 33.16 -14.29 19.76
CA SER A 385 32.80 -14.20 21.20
C SER A 385 32.19 -15.42 21.94
N SER A 386 32.57 -16.65 21.60
CA SER A 386 32.43 -17.80 22.52
C SER A 386 33.56 -17.90 23.58
N ILE A 387 33.77 -16.85 24.38
CA ILE A 387 34.67 -16.91 25.57
C ILE A 387 33.87 -16.75 26.87
N ARG A 388 33.52 -17.89 27.46
CA ARG A 388 33.04 -18.01 28.85
C ARG A 388 34.04 -17.39 29.84
N ARG A 389 33.59 -16.43 30.66
CA ARG A 389 34.12 -16.24 32.02
C ARG A 389 32.97 -16.14 33.03
N ARG A 390 33.09 -16.89 34.13
CA ARG A 390 32.12 -16.94 35.24
C ARG A 390 32.20 -15.65 36.08
N PRO A 391 31.10 -15.23 36.74
CA PRO A 391 31.13 -14.14 37.69
C PRO A 391 31.83 -14.57 38.99
N SER A 392 32.60 -13.66 39.57
CA SER A 392 33.11 -13.75 40.95
C SER A 392 32.79 -12.47 41.70
N THR A 393 32.41 -12.61 42.96
CA THR A 393 31.78 -11.59 43.80
C THR A 393 32.72 -10.54 44.39
N SER A 394 32.15 -9.37 44.70
CA SER A 394 32.30 -8.59 45.96
C SER A 394 32.89 -7.16 45.93
N SER A 395 32.17 -6.28 46.64
CA SER A 395 32.64 -5.17 47.49
C SER A 395 32.90 -3.75 46.90
N THR A 396 32.15 -2.77 47.45
CA THR A 396 32.53 -1.40 47.97
C THR A 396 33.67 -0.58 47.32
N SER A 397 33.67 0.78 47.26
CA SER A 397 32.76 1.86 47.71
C SER A 397 33.38 3.25 47.42
N ILE A 398 32.60 4.37 47.46
CA ILE A 398 33.06 5.80 47.55
C ILE A 398 33.78 6.36 46.29
N GLY A 399 33.62 7.60 45.82
CA GLY A 399 32.63 8.66 46.10
C GLY A 399 33.03 10.08 45.61
N ARG A 400 32.02 10.93 45.35
CA ARG A 400 31.98 12.42 45.47
C ARG A 400 32.70 13.40 44.47
N SER A 401 31.90 14.38 44.00
CA SER A 401 32.21 15.83 43.74
C SER A 401 32.49 16.42 42.33
N LYS A 402 31.43 17.00 41.74
CA LYS A 402 31.24 18.41 41.27
C LYS A 402 32.37 19.22 40.58
N ARG A 403 32.12 19.64 39.31
CA ARG A 403 31.96 21.03 38.77
C ARG A 403 32.03 20.98 37.22
N LEU A 404 31.00 21.39 36.45
CA LEU A 404 30.57 22.74 36.02
C LEU A 404 31.28 23.30 34.75
N THR A 405 30.43 23.79 33.82
CA THR A 405 30.64 24.71 32.67
C THR A 405 31.36 24.26 31.37
N SER A 406 30.53 24.15 30.31
CA SER A 406 30.64 24.86 29.01
C SER A 406 31.28 24.17 27.78
N LEU A 407 30.41 23.97 26.77
CA LEU A 407 30.64 24.06 25.32
C LEU A 407 31.86 23.36 24.70
N THR A 408 31.61 22.20 24.07
CA THR A 408 31.99 21.94 22.66
C THR A 408 31.26 20.70 22.16
N ALA A 409 30.88 20.68 20.87
CA ALA A 409 30.37 19.48 20.24
C ALA A 409 31.51 18.44 20.12
N LEU A 410 31.27 17.22 20.57
CA LEU A 410 32.19 16.10 20.39
C LEU A 410 31.43 14.86 19.95
N SER A 411 31.50 14.63 18.64
CA SER A 411 31.13 13.40 17.97
C SER A 411 31.88 12.19 18.57
N SER A 412 31.13 11.29 19.19
CA SER A 412 31.52 9.93 19.54
C SER A 412 30.22 9.12 19.53
N GLY A 413 30.01 8.09 18.73
CA GLY A 413 30.99 7.21 18.09
C GLY A 413 30.37 5.82 18.04
N LEU A 414 29.21 5.71 17.39
CA LEU A 414 28.49 4.45 17.15
C LEU A 414 28.29 4.27 15.65
N THR A 415 29.41 4.09 14.95
CA THR A 415 29.42 3.58 13.58
C THR A 415 29.06 2.10 13.60
N SER A 416 27.76 1.81 13.57
CA SER A 416 27.23 0.51 13.15
C SER A 416 26.22 0.70 12.03
N THR A 417 26.57 1.53 11.05
CA THR A 417 25.96 1.50 9.72
C THR A 417 26.40 0.19 9.05
N SER A 418 25.66 -0.89 9.31
CA SER A 418 25.65 -2.05 8.44
C SER A 418 25.02 -1.60 7.12
N SER A 419 25.85 -1.04 6.24
CA SER A 419 25.45 -0.65 4.88
C SER A 419 25.10 -1.90 4.10
N LEU A 420 23.85 -2.34 4.22
CA LEU A 420 23.22 -3.25 3.28
C LEU A 420 23.32 -2.57 1.91
N HIS A 421 24.27 -3.04 1.11
CA HIS A 421 24.46 -2.54 -0.25
C HIS A 421 23.36 -3.14 -1.12
N LEU A 422 22.15 -2.59 -0.98
CA LEU A 422 21.07 -2.80 -1.92
C LEU A 422 21.60 -2.43 -3.32
N PRO A 423 21.38 -3.27 -4.33
CA PRO A 423 21.66 -2.88 -5.71
C PRO A 423 20.85 -1.65 -6.07
N GLU A 424 21.47 -0.71 -6.75
CA GLU A 424 20.81 0.49 -7.27
C GLU A 424 19.70 0.08 -8.25
N LEU A 425 18.45 0.45 -7.93
CA LEU A 425 17.30 0.22 -8.81
C LEU A 425 17.34 1.23 -9.94
N VAL A 426 18.06 0.91 -11.02
CA VAL A 426 18.08 1.73 -12.24
C VAL A 426 16.80 1.49 -13.04
N PRO A 427 15.91 2.50 -13.21
CA PRO A 427 14.76 2.38 -14.09
C PRO A 427 15.23 2.49 -15.55
N GLY A 428 14.93 1.49 -16.39
CA GLY A 428 15.09 1.58 -17.85
C GLY A 428 15.77 0.38 -18.52
N ASP A 429 16.98 0.01 -18.07
CA ASP A 429 17.93 -0.72 -18.94
C ASP A 429 18.05 -2.23 -18.69
N GLY A 430 17.05 -2.86 -18.07
CA GLY A 430 16.88 -4.32 -18.09
C GLY A 430 17.92 -5.19 -17.35
N GLU A 431 18.86 -4.61 -16.60
CA GLU A 431 19.74 -5.35 -15.68
C GLU A 431 18.97 -5.78 -14.40
N TYR A 432 18.04 -6.72 -14.56
CA TYR A 432 17.28 -7.29 -13.45
C TYR A 432 18.20 -8.03 -12.47
N ASN A 433 18.49 -7.42 -11.31
CA ASN A 433 19.08 -8.10 -10.16
C ASN A 433 18.01 -8.94 -9.40
N ALA A 434 17.33 -9.80 -10.17
CA ALA A 434 16.14 -10.56 -9.77
C ALA A 434 16.25 -11.56 -8.59
N PRO A 435 17.42 -12.10 -8.17
CA PRO A 435 17.46 -13.21 -7.20
C PRO A 435 16.87 -12.95 -5.81
N ASN A 436 16.62 -11.67 -5.44
CA ASN A 436 16.19 -11.27 -4.10
C ASN A 436 15.00 -10.29 -4.08
N LEU A 437 14.30 -10.08 -5.21
CA LEU A 437 13.24 -9.05 -5.34
C LEU A 437 12.18 -9.07 -4.22
N LEU A 438 11.87 -10.26 -3.70
CA LEU A 438 10.84 -10.49 -2.68
C LEU A 438 11.41 -11.06 -1.37
N ASN A 439 12.72 -10.95 -1.15
CA ASN A 439 13.36 -11.43 0.08
C ASN A 439 12.94 -10.56 1.28
N GLY A 440 12.51 -11.17 2.39
CA GLY A 440 11.88 -10.48 3.53
C GLY A 440 10.40 -10.11 3.32
N SER A 441 9.82 -10.35 2.13
CA SER A 441 8.40 -10.04 1.90
C SER A 441 7.46 -11.11 2.47
N ARG A 442 6.31 -10.66 2.97
CA ARG A 442 5.28 -11.46 3.62
C ARG A 442 4.04 -11.50 2.74
N ALA A 443 3.54 -12.68 2.42
CA ALA A 443 2.37 -12.89 1.54
C ALA A 443 2.48 -12.32 0.10
N ALA A 444 3.68 -12.30 -0.49
CA ALA A 444 3.95 -11.72 -1.82
C ALA A 444 3.01 -12.19 -2.94
N ALA A 445 2.55 -13.44 -2.91
CA ALA A 445 1.61 -13.99 -3.89
C ALA A 445 0.26 -13.23 -3.95
N ALA A 446 -0.11 -12.51 -2.90
CA ALA A 446 -1.34 -11.72 -2.87
C ALA A 446 -1.17 -10.33 -3.48
N PHE A 447 -0.06 -9.63 -3.17
CA PHE A 447 0.16 -8.23 -3.57
C PHE A 447 0.95 -8.07 -4.89
N CYS A 448 1.82 -9.01 -5.26
CA CYS A 448 2.50 -9.01 -6.56
C CYS A 448 1.55 -9.48 -7.66
N ARG A 449 0.58 -8.65 -8.06
CA ARG A 449 -0.48 -9.01 -9.02
C ARG A 449 -0.15 -8.53 -10.44
N PRO A 450 -0.67 -9.19 -11.50
CA PRO A 450 -0.73 -8.60 -12.83
C PRO A 450 -1.73 -7.43 -12.86
N PHE A 451 -1.38 -6.36 -13.55
CA PHE A 451 -2.24 -5.17 -13.68
C PHE A 451 -2.00 -4.43 -15.00
N PRO A 452 -3.03 -3.80 -15.60
CA PRO A 452 -2.87 -2.88 -16.72
C PRO A 452 -2.23 -1.58 -16.22
N VAL A 453 -1.06 -1.24 -16.75
CA VAL A 453 -0.33 0.00 -16.44
C VAL A 453 -0.90 1.18 -17.24
N ALA A 454 -1.24 0.91 -18.51
CA ALA A 454 -1.90 1.85 -19.41
C ALA A 454 -2.92 1.08 -20.27
N THR A 455 -4.06 1.70 -20.58
CA THR A 455 -5.14 1.06 -21.33
C THR A 455 -5.59 1.93 -22.51
N VAL A 456 -5.80 1.31 -23.67
CA VAL A 456 -6.56 1.90 -24.78
C VAL A 456 -8.02 1.48 -24.61
N GLY A 457 -8.90 2.46 -24.38
CA GLY A 457 -10.30 2.24 -23.99
C GLY A 457 -10.56 2.43 -22.50
N THR A 458 -11.82 2.23 -22.10
CA THR A 458 -12.27 2.29 -20.72
C THR A 458 -12.20 0.89 -20.07
N PRO A 459 -11.52 0.72 -18.92
CA PRO A 459 -11.50 -0.55 -18.18
C PRO A 459 -12.91 -1.00 -17.76
N ALA A 460 -13.35 -2.19 -18.19
CA ALA A 460 -14.70 -2.71 -17.93
C ALA A 460 -14.74 -3.78 -16.83
N SER A 461 -13.70 -4.62 -16.73
CA SER A 461 -13.49 -5.53 -15.60
C SER A 461 -12.06 -6.07 -15.55
N ILE A 462 -11.55 -6.31 -14.34
CA ILE A 462 -10.24 -6.92 -14.09
C ILE A 462 -10.40 -8.05 -13.05
N ASP A 463 -9.80 -9.21 -13.21
CA ASP A 463 -9.84 -10.29 -12.21
C ASP A 463 -8.54 -11.10 -12.24
N PHE A 464 -8.00 -11.44 -11.08
CA PHE A 464 -6.83 -12.31 -10.92
C PHE A 464 -7.05 -13.39 -9.87
N ASP A 465 -6.77 -14.65 -10.23
CA ASP A 465 -6.73 -15.78 -9.30
C ASP A 465 -5.29 -16.26 -9.05
N ILE A 466 -4.79 -15.98 -7.85
CA ILE A 466 -3.46 -16.40 -7.40
C ILE A 466 -3.24 -17.91 -7.47
N LYS A 467 -4.30 -18.73 -7.37
CA LYS A 467 -4.19 -20.20 -7.30
C LYS A 467 -3.97 -20.84 -8.66
N SER A 468 -4.53 -20.28 -9.72
CA SER A 468 -4.35 -20.75 -11.09
C SER A 468 -3.37 -19.90 -11.91
N SER A 469 -2.98 -18.73 -11.39
CA SER A 469 -2.28 -17.68 -12.14
C SER A 469 -3.06 -17.27 -13.40
N GLU A 470 -4.39 -17.28 -13.33
CA GLU A 470 -5.29 -16.79 -14.37
C GLU A 470 -5.60 -15.32 -14.11
N PHE A 471 -5.25 -14.47 -15.08
CA PHE A 471 -5.63 -13.07 -15.15
C PHE A 471 -6.60 -12.86 -16.30
N THR A 472 -7.66 -12.10 -16.06
CA THR A 472 -8.63 -11.70 -17.09
C THR A 472 -8.87 -10.21 -17.02
N TYR A 473 -8.86 -9.55 -18.18
CA TYR A 473 -9.11 -8.13 -18.29
C TYR A 473 -10.02 -7.86 -19.49
N ALA A 474 -10.98 -6.95 -19.32
CA ALA A 474 -11.89 -6.53 -20.37
C ALA A 474 -11.94 -5.00 -20.45
N VAL A 475 -12.01 -4.50 -21.67
CA VAL A 475 -12.02 -3.08 -22.01
C VAL A 475 -13.16 -2.76 -22.96
N ASP A 476 -13.77 -1.61 -22.75
CA ASP A 476 -14.77 -1.01 -23.62
C ASP A 476 -14.07 0.04 -24.48
N VAL A 477 -14.07 -0.14 -25.80
CA VAL A 477 -13.27 0.67 -26.73
C VAL A 477 -14.18 1.31 -27.77
N THR A 478 -13.99 2.60 -28.01
CA THR A 478 -14.71 3.36 -29.05
C THR A 478 -13.98 3.32 -30.39
N ALA A 479 -14.70 3.56 -31.49
CA ALA A 479 -14.10 3.70 -32.81
C ALA A 479 -13.02 4.80 -32.89
N ALA A 480 -13.12 5.86 -32.08
CA ALA A 480 -12.16 6.96 -32.04
C ALA A 480 -10.86 6.61 -31.30
N GLU A 481 -10.91 5.66 -30.36
CA GLU A 481 -9.71 5.13 -29.70
C GLU A 481 -8.98 4.13 -30.61
N LEU A 482 -9.71 3.33 -31.37
CA LEU A 482 -9.17 2.40 -32.38
C LEU A 482 -8.48 3.10 -33.57
N ASP A 483 -8.76 4.39 -33.80
CA ASP A 483 -8.09 5.21 -34.81
C ASP A 483 -6.68 5.67 -34.36
N LYS A 484 -6.30 5.47 -33.08
CA LYS A 484 -4.96 5.78 -32.55
C LYS A 484 -3.96 4.65 -32.87
N VAL A 485 -3.49 4.63 -34.12
CA VAL A 485 -2.56 3.61 -34.62
C VAL A 485 -1.29 3.51 -33.76
N GLY A 486 -0.96 2.28 -33.35
CA GLY A 486 0.33 1.94 -32.72
C GLY A 486 0.38 2.04 -31.19
N LEU A 487 -0.70 2.46 -30.53
CA LEU A 487 -0.80 2.37 -29.07
C LEU A 487 -1.21 0.95 -28.63
N ALA A 488 -0.72 0.54 -27.46
CA ALA A 488 -1.07 -0.72 -26.81
C ALA A 488 -1.72 -0.48 -25.45
N THR A 489 -2.57 -1.42 -25.04
CA THR A 489 -2.83 -1.66 -23.62
C THR A 489 -1.62 -2.41 -23.06
N GLU A 490 -0.96 -1.83 -22.06
CA GLU A 490 0.27 -2.36 -21.45
C GLU A 490 -0.06 -3.02 -20.12
N ILE A 491 0.29 -4.30 -19.96
CA ILE A 491 -0.09 -5.14 -18.83
C ILE A 491 1.16 -5.71 -18.19
N TYR A 492 1.42 -5.34 -16.93
CA TYR A 492 2.50 -5.91 -16.14
C TYR A 492 2.15 -7.35 -15.71
N LEU A 493 3.12 -8.26 -15.86
CA LEU A 493 3.04 -9.67 -15.50
C LEU A 493 4.18 -10.01 -14.51
N PRO A 494 3.87 -10.20 -13.21
CA PRO A 494 4.86 -10.54 -12.19
C PRO A 494 5.62 -11.84 -12.51
N PHE A 495 6.96 -11.82 -12.45
CA PHE A 495 7.76 -13.04 -12.57
C PHE A 495 7.38 -14.12 -11.53
N LEU A 496 6.90 -13.71 -10.35
CA LEU A 496 6.37 -14.60 -9.32
C LEU A 496 5.25 -15.53 -9.83
N HIS A 497 4.38 -15.04 -10.70
CA HIS A 497 3.21 -15.78 -11.21
C HIS A 497 3.34 -16.21 -12.67
N TYR A 498 4.20 -15.57 -13.46
CA TYR A 498 4.29 -15.77 -14.90
C TYR A 498 5.69 -16.11 -15.41
N GLY A 499 6.71 -16.07 -14.54
CA GLY A 499 8.08 -16.42 -14.94
C GLY A 499 8.21 -17.88 -15.40
N ALA A 500 9.12 -18.12 -16.35
CA ALA A 500 9.66 -19.46 -16.60
C ALA A 500 10.28 -20.03 -15.31
N ASP A 501 10.31 -21.36 -15.13
CA ASP A 501 10.53 -21.99 -13.81
C ASP A 501 11.73 -21.43 -13.03
N GLY A 502 12.89 -21.24 -13.67
CA GLY A 502 14.08 -20.68 -13.03
C GLY A 502 14.02 -19.18 -12.73
N VAL A 503 13.20 -18.42 -13.47
CA VAL A 503 12.96 -16.98 -13.24
C VAL A 503 11.99 -16.79 -12.08
N ALA A 504 10.92 -17.59 -12.03
CA ALA A 504 9.95 -17.55 -10.94
C ALA A 504 10.56 -17.94 -9.58
N ALA A 505 11.41 -18.97 -9.55
CA ALA A 505 12.13 -19.37 -8.34
C ALA A 505 13.12 -18.30 -7.84
N ALA A 506 13.80 -17.60 -8.76
CA ALA A 506 14.65 -16.46 -8.41
C ALA A 506 13.82 -15.30 -7.84
N ALA A 507 12.68 -14.99 -8.47
CA ALA A 507 11.81 -13.90 -8.03
C ALA A 507 11.20 -14.11 -6.63
N SER A 508 10.90 -15.36 -6.24
CA SER A 508 10.35 -15.69 -4.91
C SER A 508 11.38 -15.67 -3.77
N GLY A 509 12.65 -15.35 -4.05
CA GLY A 509 13.73 -15.44 -3.07
C GLY A 509 14.00 -16.87 -2.57
N ASP A 510 13.51 -17.90 -3.28
CA ASP A 510 13.83 -19.29 -2.97
C ASP A 510 15.15 -19.68 -3.65
N LEU A 511 16.25 -19.48 -2.94
CA LEU A 511 17.57 -19.98 -3.35
C LEU A 511 17.66 -21.52 -3.37
N GLY A 512 16.64 -22.21 -2.86
CA GLY A 512 16.52 -23.67 -2.88
C GLY A 512 17.44 -24.35 -1.87
N ASN A 513 16.86 -25.08 -0.92
CA ASN A 513 17.59 -25.94 -0.01
C ASN A 513 18.17 -27.16 -0.77
N ARG A 514 19.26 -26.97 -1.54
CA ARG A 514 19.83 -28.00 -2.43
C ARG A 514 21.34 -27.90 -2.66
N ARG A 515 22.00 -29.07 -2.58
CA ARG A 515 23.45 -29.28 -2.51
C ARG A 515 24.28 -28.94 -3.77
N ASP A 516 23.69 -28.54 -4.90
CA ASP A 516 24.39 -28.41 -6.19
C ASP A 516 24.59 -26.94 -6.63
N ASN A 517 25.33 -26.22 -5.80
CA ASN A 517 25.49 -24.77 -5.85
C ASN A 517 26.49 -24.32 -6.93
N ASN A 518 26.11 -24.45 -8.20
CA ASN A 518 26.96 -24.03 -9.32
C ASN A 518 26.19 -23.65 -10.62
N ALA A 519 25.00 -24.17 -10.88
CA ALA A 519 24.30 -23.89 -12.15
C ALA A 519 23.72 -22.46 -12.21
N ALA A 520 22.95 -22.04 -11.20
CA ALA A 520 22.27 -20.74 -11.17
C ALA A 520 23.24 -19.54 -11.11
N GLN A 521 24.25 -19.60 -10.24
CA GLN A 521 25.29 -18.55 -10.18
C GLN A 521 26.13 -18.47 -11.46
N ARG A 522 26.42 -19.60 -12.13
CA ARG A 522 27.05 -19.58 -13.46
C ARG A 522 26.11 -19.09 -14.54
N TRP A 523 24.80 -19.24 -14.42
CA TRP A 523 23.82 -18.65 -15.33
C TRP A 523 23.78 -17.13 -15.17
N ALA A 524 23.59 -16.62 -13.95
CA ALA A 524 23.58 -15.18 -13.66
C ALA A 524 24.86 -14.47 -14.17
N ARG A 525 26.04 -14.96 -13.75
CA ARG A 525 27.35 -14.42 -14.23
C ARG A 525 27.58 -14.57 -15.74
N LYS A 526 26.89 -15.52 -16.40
CA LYS A 526 26.97 -15.72 -17.86
C LYS A 526 26.02 -14.81 -18.62
N GLN A 527 24.89 -14.40 -18.03
CA GLN A 527 24.04 -13.34 -18.59
C GLN A 527 24.68 -11.96 -18.39
N GLU A 528 25.18 -11.67 -17.18
CA GLU A 528 25.94 -10.44 -16.86
C GLU A 528 27.13 -10.23 -17.82
N LYS A 529 27.91 -11.29 -18.11
CA LYS A 529 28.97 -11.24 -19.14
C LYS A 529 28.45 -11.11 -20.58
N LYS A 530 27.24 -11.55 -20.88
CA LYS A 530 26.67 -11.50 -22.23
C LYS A 530 26.10 -10.12 -22.53
N ILE A 531 25.39 -9.52 -21.58
CA ILE A 531 24.86 -8.15 -21.65
C ILE A 531 26.02 -7.15 -21.84
N ARG A 532 27.01 -7.16 -20.93
CA ARG A 532 28.23 -6.32 -21.05
C ARG A 532 29.01 -6.48 -22.37
N SER A 533 28.87 -7.61 -23.08
CA SER A 533 29.49 -7.79 -24.39
C SER A 533 28.73 -7.05 -25.51
N VAL A 534 27.41 -6.93 -25.40
CA VAL A 534 26.56 -6.22 -26.38
C VAL A 534 26.80 -4.70 -26.29
N ASP A 535 26.88 -4.15 -25.08
CA ASP A 535 27.11 -2.70 -24.88
C ASP A 535 28.52 -2.25 -25.34
N SER A 536 29.51 -3.14 -25.25
CA SER A 536 30.86 -2.89 -25.77
C SER A 536 30.91 -2.77 -27.29
N LEU A 537 30.00 -3.45 -28.02
CA LEU A 537 29.85 -3.29 -29.47
C LEU A 537 29.06 -2.02 -29.83
N ALA A 538 28.10 -1.60 -29.01
CA ALA A 538 27.34 -0.36 -29.23
C ALA A 538 28.18 0.92 -28.98
N SER A 539 29.14 0.87 -28.06
CA SER A 539 29.95 2.05 -27.68
C SER A 539 31.20 2.29 -28.55
N SER A 540 31.41 1.52 -29.62
CA SER A 540 32.64 1.57 -30.44
C SER A 540 32.58 2.53 -31.65
N THR A 541 31.66 3.49 -31.68
CA THR A 541 31.52 4.45 -32.80
C THR A 541 31.21 5.90 -32.37
N SER A 542 32.13 6.57 -31.65
CA SER A 542 32.20 8.06 -31.64
C SER A 542 33.43 8.66 -30.92
N SER A 543 34.65 8.53 -31.47
CA SER A 543 35.72 9.50 -31.15
C SER A 543 36.86 9.52 -32.18
N LEU A 544 37.00 10.61 -32.93
CA LEU A 544 38.19 11.48 -32.94
C LEU A 544 38.01 12.67 -33.91
N LYS A 545 38.79 13.75 -33.66
CA LYS A 545 38.54 15.10 -34.18
C LYS A 545 39.44 15.49 -35.37
N THR A 546 38.90 16.39 -36.19
CA THR A 546 39.54 17.42 -37.05
C THR A 546 41.05 17.66 -36.94
N THR A 547 41.76 17.73 -38.08
CA THR A 547 42.29 19.00 -38.66
C THR A 547 42.85 18.84 -40.09
N GLU A 548 42.79 19.95 -40.85
CA GLU A 548 43.31 20.31 -42.19
C GLU A 548 44.52 19.50 -42.75
N SER A 549 44.60 19.15 -44.05
CA SER A 549 45.01 20.10 -45.11
C SER A 549 45.06 19.51 -46.55
N SER A 550 44.82 20.36 -47.55
CA SER A 550 45.30 20.37 -48.96
C SER A 550 45.43 19.09 -49.84
N SER A 551 44.57 19.06 -50.88
CA SER A 551 44.92 19.09 -52.33
C SER A 551 45.30 17.83 -53.17
N ILE A 552 44.72 17.82 -54.39
CA ILE A 552 45.14 17.20 -55.68
C ILE A 552 44.73 15.74 -56.00
N ASP A 553 43.71 15.67 -56.87
CA ASP A 553 43.57 14.94 -58.15
C ASP A 553 44.05 13.48 -58.39
N ASP A 554 43.09 12.69 -58.89
CA ASP A 554 43.07 12.05 -60.23
C ASP A 554 43.00 10.51 -60.41
N ALA A 555 42.14 10.17 -61.37
CA ALA A 555 42.21 9.10 -62.38
C ALA A 555 42.71 7.66 -62.07
N SER A 556 41.72 6.76 -61.93
CA SER A 556 41.37 5.75 -62.97
C SER A 556 42.11 4.39 -63.09
N PHE A 557 41.32 3.38 -63.53
CA PHE A 557 41.70 2.15 -64.26
C PHE A 557 42.66 1.14 -63.56
N THR A 558 42.68 -0.17 -63.83
CA THR A 558 41.83 -1.12 -64.61
C THR A 558 42.20 -2.54 -64.16
N SER A 559 41.22 -3.47 -64.12
CA SER A 559 41.39 -4.91 -64.48
C SER A 559 42.44 -5.73 -63.68
N THR A 560 42.58 -7.07 -63.72
CA THR A 560 41.87 -8.21 -64.32
C THR A 560 42.27 -9.45 -63.50
N SER A 561 41.47 -10.53 -63.47
CA SER A 561 41.85 -11.82 -64.08
C SER A 561 40.99 -13.00 -63.58
N THR A 562 40.66 -13.87 -64.52
CA THR A 562 39.76 -15.03 -64.43
C THR A 562 40.56 -16.33 -64.60
N VAL A 563 40.24 -17.40 -63.85
CA VAL A 563 40.54 -18.81 -64.19
C VAL A 563 39.44 -19.66 -63.51
N LEU A 564 38.43 -20.18 -64.21
CA LEU A 564 38.34 -21.52 -64.85
C LEU A 564 38.65 -22.68 -63.85
N ALA A 565 37.70 -23.46 -63.34
CA ALA A 565 36.73 -24.37 -63.99
C ALA A 565 37.32 -25.73 -64.42
N ASP A 566 36.81 -26.82 -63.85
CA ASP A 566 36.65 -28.11 -64.56
C ASP A 566 35.50 -28.96 -63.96
N SER A 567 34.97 -29.89 -64.75
CA SER A 567 33.69 -30.58 -64.53
C SER A 567 33.82 -32.09 -64.24
N THR A 568 32.82 -32.67 -63.58
CA THR A 568 32.29 -34.00 -63.97
C THR A 568 30.80 -34.10 -63.63
N ASP A 569 30.04 -34.75 -64.51
CA ASP A 569 28.58 -34.76 -64.57
C ASP A 569 28.03 -36.17 -64.35
N LEU A 570 26.84 -36.32 -63.74
CA LEU A 570 25.91 -37.47 -63.93
C LEU A 570 24.57 -37.31 -63.18
N SER A 571 23.65 -36.59 -63.85
CA SER A 571 22.18 -36.62 -63.78
C SER A 571 21.42 -37.54 -62.78
N ARG A 572 20.44 -36.96 -62.07
CA ARG A 572 19.00 -37.27 -62.27
C ARG A 572 18.02 -36.25 -61.64
N THR A 573 17.43 -35.42 -62.52
CA THR A 573 16.02 -34.95 -62.55
C THR A 573 15.34 -34.31 -61.31
N THR A 574 15.14 -32.97 -61.41
CA THR A 574 13.90 -32.18 -61.09
C THR A 574 13.21 -32.33 -59.72
N SER A 575 12.82 -31.31 -58.96
CA SER A 575 12.97 -29.83 -59.00
C SER A 575 12.40 -29.26 -57.66
N SER A 576 12.45 -27.98 -57.25
CA SER A 576 12.96 -26.71 -57.82
C SER A 576 13.29 -25.70 -56.68
N ARG A 577 13.72 -24.48 -57.03
CA ARG A 577 13.84 -23.25 -56.20
C ARG A 577 14.35 -23.37 -54.75
N SER A 578 15.64 -23.07 -54.60
CA SER A 578 16.21 -22.49 -53.38
C SER A 578 16.15 -20.96 -53.40
N THR A 579 15.83 -20.34 -52.27
CA THR A 579 16.31 -18.99 -51.91
C THR A 579 16.52 -18.91 -50.40
N ALA A 580 17.78 -18.69 -50.03
CA ALA A 580 18.33 -18.26 -48.73
C ALA A 580 17.39 -18.24 -47.50
N ALA A 581 17.66 -19.13 -46.54
CA ALA A 581 17.27 -18.92 -45.16
C ALA A 581 18.22 -17.89 -44.51
N PRO A 582 17.72 -16.80 -43.89
CA PRO A 582 18.50 -16.01 -42.95
C PRO A 582 18.61 -16.78 -41.63
N PHE A 583 19.83 -16.94 -41.10
CA PHE A 583 20.05 -17.43 -39.75
C PHE A 583 19.55 -16.39 -38.72
N ALA A 584 18.27 -16.47 -38.36
CA ALA A 584 17.63 -15.58 -37.39
C ALA A 584 16.96 -16.38 -36.26
N SER A 585 17.78 -17.04 -35.42
CA SER A 585 17.29 -17.72 -34.20
C SER A 585 18.38 -17.94 -33.14
N VAL A 586 19.08 -16.88 -32.74
CA VAL A 586 19.56 -16.85 -31.35
C VAL A 586 18.30 -16.70 -30.48
N ALA A 587 17.84 -17.81 -29.92
CA ALA A 587 16.58 -17.86 -29.18
C ALA A 587 16.55 -16.78 -28.09
N GLN A 588 15.63 -15.82 -28.24
CA GLN A 588 15.19 -14.99 -27.12
C GLN A 588 14.67 -15.94 -26.04
N GLN A 589 15.34 -15.97 -24.90
CA GLN A 589 14.91 -16.79 -23.78
C GLN A 589 13.62 -16.18 -23.24
N GLN A 590 12.50 -16.85 -23.46
CA GLN A 590 11.20 -16.41 -22.95
C GLN A 590 11.28 -16.36 -21.42
N LEU A 591 11.35 -15.13 -20.88
CA LEU A 591 11.40 -14.88 -19.43
C LEU A 591 10.07 -15.25 -18.77
N LEU A 592 8.96 -15.09 -19.51
CA LEU A 592 7.61 -15.48 -19.12
C LEU A 592 7.21 -16.82 -19.75
N SER A 593 6.50 -17.65 -18.99
CA SER A 593 5.86 -18.89 -19.43
C SER A 593 4.34 -18.67 -19.47
N ILE A 594 3.84 -18.05 -20.54
CA ILE A 594 2.42 -17.66 -20.66
C ILE A 594 1.66 -18.38 -21.77
N ASP A 595 0.35 -18.50 -21.57
CA ASP A 595 -0.68 -18.78 -22.56
C ASP A 595 -1.63 -17.57 -22.58
N VAL A 596 -1.93 -17.04 -23.77
CA VAL A 596 -2.69 -15.80 -23.95
C VAL A 596 -3.83 -16.03 -24.92
N GLN A 597 -5.05 -15.73 -24.47
CA GLN A 597 -6.27 -15.81 -25.26
C GLN A 597 -6.83 -14.39 -25.38
N LEU A 598 -6.98 -13.91 -26.60
CA LEU A 598 -7.65 -12.64 -26.91
C LEU A 598 -9.04 -12.93 -27.47
N SER A 599 -9.97 -11.99 -27.34
CA SER A 599 -11.09 -11.90 -28.28
C SER A 599 -10.55 -11.36 -29.61
N ALA A 600 -10.09 -10.11 -29.62
CA ALA A 600 -9.56 -9.42 -30.79
C ALA A 600 -8.14 -8.87 -30.56
N GLY A 601 -7.45 -8.55 -31.66
CA GLY A 601 -6.13 -7.94 -31.61
C GLY A 601 -4.96 -8.91 -31.74
N ARG A 602 -3.76 -8.36 -31.52
CA ARG A 602 -2.49 -9.09 -31.40
C ARG A 602 -1.79 -8.71 -30.09
N TRP A 603 -0.86 -9.53 -29.64
CA TRP A 603 -0.04 -9.23 -28.46
C TRP A 603 1.44 -9.52 -28.72
N GLU A 604 2.30 -8.84 -27.95
CA GLU A 604 3.74 -9.09 -27.85
C GLU A 604 4.19 -8.93 -26.38
N VAL A 605 5.41 -9.34 -26.05
CA VAL A 605 5.95 -9.28 -24.69
C VAL A 605 7.36 -8.69 -24.70
N GLU A 606 7.60 -7.79 -23.76
CA GLU A 606 8.88 -7.13 -23.50
C GLU A 606 9.17 -7.18 -21.99
N GLY A 607 10.16 -7.96 -21.57
CA GLY A 607 10.48 -8.16 -20.15
C GLY A 607 9.31 -8.77 -19.37
N GLN A 608 8.72 -7.98 -18.47
CA GLN A 608 7.52 -8.31 -17.70
C GLN A 608 6.23 -7.69 -18.27
N TYR A 609 6.28 -6.98 -19.38
CA TYR A 609 5.13 -6.27 -19.95
C TYR A 609 4.58 -7.01 -21.16
N LEU A 610 3.27 -7.27 -21.15
CA LEU A 610 2.51 -7.69 -22.31
C LEU A 610 1.86 -6.45 -22.95
N LYS A 611 2.11 -6.25 -24.24
CA LYS A 611 1.52 -5.17 -25.02
C LYS A 611 0.42 -5.75 -25.91
N TRP A 612 -0.83 -5.36 -25.66
CA TRP A 612 -2.02 -5.79 -26.41
C TRP A 612 -2.47 -4.68 -27.35
N TYR A 613 -2.47 -4.97 -28.65
CA TYR A 613 -2.86 -4.05 -29.71
C TYR A 613 -4.20 -4.48 -30.30
N LEU A 614 -5.17 -3.58 -30.30
CA LEU A 614 -6.41 -3.71 -31.06
C LEU A 614 -6.30 -2.89 -32.34
N ASN A 615 -6.78 -3.43 -33.47
CA ASN A 615 -6.96 -2.65 -34.69
C ASN A 615 -8.43 -2.60 -35.10
N LYS A 616 -8.80 -1.56 -35.84
CA LYS A 616 -10.19 -1.25 -36.20
C LYS A 616 -10.90 -2.36 -36.98
N ALA A 617 -10.17 -3.15 -37.78
CA ALA A 617 -10.77 -4.25 -38.55
C ALA A 617 -11.10 -5.44 -37.63
N GLU A 618 -10.18 -5.82 -36.75
CA GLU A 618 -10.37 -6.92 -35.79
C GLU A 618 -11.41 -6.58 -34.71
N ALA A 619 -11.37 -5.35 -34.18
CA ALA A 619 -12.28 -4.89 -33.13
C ALA A 619 -13.75 -4.83 -33.59
N ILE A 620 -14.01 -4.43 -34.83
CA ILE A 620 -15.38 -4.30 -35.36
C ILE A 620 -15.92 -5.62 -35.92
N ALA A 621 -15.05 -6.55 -36.32
CA ALA A 621 -15.46 -7.81 -36.96
C ALA A 621 -16.12 -8.82 -36.02
N GLU A 622 -15.87 -8.77 -34.70
CA GLU A 622 -16.47 -9.71 -33.73
C GLU A 622 -17.84 -9.27 -33.19
N ASP A 623 -18.20 -7.99 -33.33
CA ASP A 623 -19.39 -7.36 -32.70
C ASP A 623 -20.39 -6.81 -33.74
N ALA A 624 -20.46 -7.45 -34.92
CA ALA A 624 -21.19 -6.93 -36.09
C ALA A 624 -22.72 -6.80 -35.90
N ASP A 625 -23.30 -7.47 -34.90
CA ASP A 625 -24.75 -7.54 -34.65
C ASP A 625 -25.21 -6.62 -33.49
N ASN A 626 -24.87 -5.33 -33.61
CA ASN A 626 -25.42 -4.17 -32.85
C ASN A 626 -24.69 -3.76 -31.53
N PRO A 627 -23.53 -3.08 -31.61
CA PRO A 627 -22.91 -2.43 -30.45
C PRO A 627 -23.76 -1.24 -29.99
N ALA A 628 -24.06 -1.16 -28.69
CA ALA A 628 -24.69 0.02 -28.12
C ALA A 628 -23.76 1.23 -28.28
N GLU A 629 -24.24 2.28 -28.95
CA GLU A 629 -23.59 3.60 -29.07
C GLU A 629 -22.18 3.59 -29.71
N GLY A 630 -21.77 2.49 -30.37
CA GLY A 630 -20.45 2.38 -31.03
C GLY A 630 -19.29 2.06 -30.07
N VAL A 631 -19.61 1.44 -28.93
CA VAL A 631 -18.65 0.89 -27.97
C VAL A 631 -18.53 -0.62 -28.18
N PHE A 632 -17.30 -1.12 -28.30
CA PHE A 632 -16.97 -2.53 -28.52
C PHE A 632 -16.30 -3.12 -27.27
N ARG A 633 -16.71 -4.29 -26.81
CA ARG A 633 -16.10 -4.92 -25.63
C ARG A 633 -15.13 -6.02 -26.04
N HIS A 634 -13.86 -5.85 -25.66
CA HIS A 634 -12.82 -6.85 -25.90
C HIS A 634 -12.22 -7.36 -24.60
N SER A 635 -11.63 -8.55 -24.65
CA SER A 635 -11.00 -9.15 -23.48
C SER A 635 -9.70 -9.89 -23.80
N ILE A 636 -8.83 -9.92 -22.79
CA ILE A 636 -7.61 -10.72 -22.74
C ILE A 636 -7.65 -11.62 -21.51
N LYS A 637 -7.20 -12.86 -21.69
CA LYS A 637 -6.94 -13.83 -20.63
C LYS A 637 -5.50 -14.29 -20.71
N VAL A 638 -4.77 -14.18 -19.61
CA VAL A 638 -3.38 -14.63 -19.48
C VAL A 638 -3.30 -15.71 -18.41
N LYS A 639 -2.72 -16.86 -18.75
CA LYS A 639 -2.42 -17.95 -17.81
C LYS A 639 -0.95 -18.27 -17.81
N ARG A 640 -0.44 -18.84 -16.72
CA ARG A 640 0.88 -19.47 -16.74
C ARG A 640 0.84 -20.82 -17.48
N LYS A 641 1.63 -20.94 -18.55
CA LYS A 641 1.84 -22.19 -19.28
C LYS A 641 2.61 -23.17 -18.38
N GLY A 642 2.12 -24.41 -18.30
CA GLY A 642 2.59 -25.42 -17.35
C GLY A 642 1.87 -25.39 -15.99
N GLY A 643 0.91 -24.49 -15.80
CA GLY A 643 0.20 -24.29 -14.54
C GLY A 643 0.90 -23.27 -13.62
N PRO A 644 0.25 -22.92 -12.49
CA PRO A 644 0.77 -21.96 -11.53
C PRO A 644 2.14 -22.39 -11.00
N VAL A 645 2.98 -21.41 -10.66
CA VAL A 645 4.23 -21.69 -9.94
C VAL A 645 3.86 -22.35 -8.62
N LYS A 646 4.56 -23.44 -8.26
CA LYS A 646 4.56 -23.92 -6.88
C LYS A 646 5.39 -22.96 -6.03
N LEU A 647 4.79 -21.81 -5.74
CA LEU A 647 5.22 -20.99 -4.64
C LEU A 647 5.09 -21.87 -3.40
N GLU A 648 6.18 -22.05 -2.65
CA GLU A 648 6.02 -22.34 -1.23
C GLU A 648 5.30 -21.11 -0.67
N MET A 649 3.97 -21.20 -0.57
CA MET A 649 3.21 -20.45 0.42
C MET A 649 3.89 -20.84 1.72
N SER A 650 4.75 -19.94 2.20
CA SER A 650 5.93 -20.31 2.97
C SER A 650 5.53 -21.18 4.14
N GLY A 651 6.26 -22.26 4.37
CA GLY A 651 5.73 -23.40 5.11
C GLY A 651 6.37 -24.64 4.53
N SER A 652 7.33 -25.19 5.28
CA SER A 652 8.35 -26.05 4.69
C SER A 652 7.73 -27.29 4.05
N ALA A 653 8.20 -27.65 2.85
CA ALA A 653 7.84 -28.94 2.23
C ALA A 653 8.26 -30.16 3.07
N TRP A 654 9.04 -29.96 4.14
CA TRP A 654 9.48 -30.97 5.10
C TRP A 654 8.45 -31.29 6.20
N ASP A 655 7.60 -30.34 6.60
CA ASP A 655 6.63 -30.53 7.69
C ASP A 655 5.43 -31.41 7.26
N ILE A 656 5.08 -31.41 5.97
CA ILE A 656 3.96 -32.21 5.43
C ILE A 656 4.32 -33.70 5.34
N LEU A 657 5.59 -34.04 5.07
CA LEU A 657 6.05 -35.43 5.03
C LEU A 657 6.31 -35.99 6.43
N THR A 658 6.94 -35.21 7.31
CA THR A 658 7.33 -35.70 8.65
C THR A 658 6.17 -35.76 9.65
N SER A 659 5.11 -34.95 9.50
CA SER A 659 3.98 -34.93 10.44
C SER A 659 3.00 -36.11 10.32
N CYS A 660 3.12 -36.96 9.29
CA CYS A 660 2.32 -38.17 9.11
C CYS A 660 3.05 -39.48 9.43
N GLY A 661 4.35 -39.45 9.77
CA GLY A 661 5.07 -40.60 10.31
C GLY A 661 5.25 -41.80 9.37
N ILE A 662 5.13 -41.60 8.05
CA ILE A 662 5.35 -42.63 7.02
C ILE A 662 6.08 -41.98 5.83
N LEU A 663 7.40 -42.23 5.74
CA LEU A 663 8.35 -41.77 4.70
C LEU A 663 8.61 -40.26 4.63
#